data_AF-Q2FSC1-F1
#
_entry.id   AF-Q2FSC1-F1
#
_cell.length_a   1.000
_cell.length_b   1.000
_cell.length_c   1.000
_cell.angle_alpha   90.00
_cell.angle_beta   90.00
_cell.angle_gamma   90.00
#
_symmetry.space_group_name_H-M   'P 1'
#
loop_
_entity.id
_entity.type
_entity.pdbx_description
1 polymer ?
#
loop_
_entity_poly.entity_id
_entity_poly.type
_entity_poly.pdbx_seq_one_letter_code
_entity_poly.pdbx_strand_id
1 'polypeptide(L)'
;MADSSDLNTYLSGYQNQDCQLILNDIPTALLVLAENRIIFGNAAAVRLFKARQSDELTGKYLSDLSPTSQPDGSSSAVVIQNLLQSVQKGKNTRFEWVFTRFDKSEISGKVTVRQSEASGSSYLILTIVDNTAEHHAIKDILELAEEMKKGNLRSRLSSEGYQGDMYKLITGINAMLDGILHPFRDMNKVLQKIARGDMSGGIEQVYSGEHEKIRKAVNGVADITRKVHEEISRMVDAAKRGDLANRGNPDLFSGEYAATIRGINEMLDAILTPIRAGNRILQKIQKGDLSERVEIECVGDHAKIRDAINAVHDWLNGLIIYVTRIADGDMTAEIMQASNKDQIHGPLVRMRDNIRSVIADVDMLVTSGSEGKLMVRADPSKHKGDFRTIIEGINKTLDSVVIPVHEAMEVSKGYAGYDFTRRMNTSIIYSGEWKAFQQALDDVGHHVSDAISIITSQIDVLNKATAQASASIKDISSGSSLLAEIAQNVSMKAEQGGEGLSQILRAMEDLAVNVSDVSSRTAEVNQISSDTNTLSKKGSALAHQAEQGMKEITSSTDVVTGLVHEIMEEMGKISKISLVISDIASQTNLLALNAAIEAARAGEAGRGFAVVASEVKSLALESRQSAENISEMIEGLTKKTQDASDTMDKSVMVVREGGRALNETLEVFNQIIDSVNTVSLQMDNVAKAAEQQAAAVQEITASIHEVNTLVSGTAKDAVASAAASEEAAAAIDQISEQIAQVHKVAENLNTETEKFSV
;
A
#
# COMPACT_ATOMS: atom_id res chain seq x y z
N MET A 1 -41.13 -14.50 -31.61
CA MET A 1 -42.52 -14.04 -31.40
C MET A 1 -42.94 -14.53 -30.03
N ALA A 2 -42.83 -13.67 -29.03
CA ALA A 2 -43.34 -13.85 -27.67
C ALA A 2 -44.00 -12.52 -27.27
N ASP A 3 -45.04 -12.64 -26.47
CA ASP A 3 -46.13 -11.69 -26.18
C ASP A 3 -45.83 -10.19 -26.16
N SER A 4 -46.69 -9.44 -26.86
CA SER A 4 -46.80 -7.97 -26.83
C SER A 4 -47.99 -7.50 -25.97
N SER A 5 -48.51 -8.38 -25.11
CA SER A 5 -49.75 -8.15 -24.35
C SER A 5 -49.54 -7.56 -22.94
N ASP A 6 -48.32 -7.59 -22.37
CA ASP A 6 -48.08 -7.11 -20.99
C ASP A 6 -47.60 -5.65 -20.86
N LEU A 7 -47.19 -4.98 -21.95
CA LEU A 7 -46.74 -3.58 -21.87
C LEU A 7 -47.92 -2.60 -21.68
N ASN A 8 -49.14 -2.99 -22.09
CA ASN A 8 -50.33 -2.14 -21.99
C ASN A 8 -50.85 -1.98 -20.56
N THR A 9 -50.48 -2.88 -19.64
CA THR A 9 -50.94 -2.81 -18.24
C THR A 9 -50.16 -1.76 -17.43
N TYR A 10 -48.89 -1.51 -17.79
CA TYR A 10 -48.03 -0.49 -17.16
C TYR A 10 -48.37 0.95 -17.57
N LEU A 11 -49.12 1.15 -18.65
CA LEU A 11 -49.47 2.46 -19.21
C LEU A 11 -50.75 3.09 -18.60
N SER A 12 -51.49 2.37 -17.75
CA SER A 12 -52.78 2.85 -17.21
C SER A 12 -52.66 3.90 -16.08
N GLY A 13 -51.46 4.08 -15.50
CA GLY A 13 -51.21 5.05 -14.42
C GLY A 13 -50.78 6.46 -14.88
N TYR A 14 -50.50 6.65 -16.17
CA TYR A 14 -49.90 7.89 -16.70
C TYR A 14 -50.93 8.88 -17.29
N GLN A 15 -52.21 8.82 -16.91
CA GLN A 15 -53.23 9.72 -17.47
C GLN A 15 -53.45 11.03 -16.70
N ASN A 16 -52.66 11.33 -15.66
CA ASN A 16 -52.73 12.66 -15.02
C ASN A 16 -51.92 13.67 -15.84
N GLN A 17 -52.66 14.42 -16.68
CA GLN A 17 -52.11 15.40 -17.61
C GLN A 17 -51.29 16.49 -16.89
N ASP A 18 -51.62 16.83 -15.64
CA ASP A 18 -50.90 17.84 -14.85
C ASP A 18 -49.52 17.35 -14.40
N CYS A 19 -49.39 16.08 -13.97
CA CYS A 19 -48.09 15.50 -13.58
C CYS A 19 -47.13 15.38 -14.77
N GLN A 20 -47.63 15.04 -15.96
CA GLN A 20 -46.80 15.00 -17.17
C GLN A 20 -46.33 16.40 -17.57
N LEU A 21 -47.18 17.41 -17.45
CA LEU A 21 -46.79 18.80 -17.71
C LEU A 21 -45.67 19.24 -16.76
N ILE A 22 -45.76 18.93 -15.47
CA ILE A 22 -44.72 19.26 -14.48
C ILE A 22 -43.40 18.54 -14.78
N LEU A 23 -43.42 17.24 -15.07
CA LEU A 23 -42.21 16.47 -15.38
C LEU A 23 -41.56 16.92 -16.70
N ASN A 24 -42.37 17.37 -17.66
CA ASN A 24 -41.88 17.93 -18.92
C ASN A 24 -41.25 19.31 -18.79
N ASP A 25 -41.66 20.09 -17.78
CA ASP A 25 -41.09 21.41 -17.51
C ASP A 25 -39.76 21.36 -16.73
N ILE A 26 -39.34 20.16 -16.28
CA ILE A 26 -38.03 19.96 -15.67
C ILE A 26 -36.93 20.26 -16.72
N PRO A 27 -36.01 21.21 -16.45
CA PRO A 27 -35.03 21.67 -17.44
C PRO A 27 -33.91 20.67 -17.71
N THR A 28 -33.74 19.67 -16.85
CA THR A 28 -32.75 18.59 -16.99
C THR A 28 -33.37 17.38 -17.69
N ALA A 29 -32.61 16.74 -18.57
CA ALA A 29 -33.05 15.52 -19.24
C ALA A 29 -33.32 14.43 -18.20
N LEU A 30 -34.57 13.99 -18.15
CA LEU A 30 -35.06 12.97 -17.22
C LEU A 30 -35.53 11.76 -18.03
N LEU A 31 -34.98 10.59 -17.73
CA LEU A 31 -35.47 9.30 -18.21
C LEU A 31 -35.96 8.47 -17.03
N VAL A 32 -37.07 7.76 -17.21
CA VAL A 32 -37.52 6.73 -16.26
C VAL A 32 -37.48 5.39 -16.99
N LEU A 33 -36.81 4.42 -16.37
CA LEU A 33 -36.70 3.07 -16.88
C LEU A 33 -37.48 2.11 -15.98
N ALA A 34 -38.19 1.16 -16.59
CA ALA A 34 -38.71 -0.04 -15.93
C ALA A 34 -38.13 -1.25 -16.67
N GLU A 35 -37.70 -2.28 -15.93
CA GLU A 35 -37.06 -3.48 -16.51
C GLU A 35 -35.92 -3.14 -17.49
N ASN A 36 -35.11 -2.12 -17.17
CA ASN A 36 -34.02 -1.58 -18.00
C ASN A 36 -34.43 -0.98 -19.35
N ARG A 37 -35.73 -0.82 -19.61
CA ARG A 37 -36.25 -0.12 -20.80
C ARG A 37 -36.79 1.23 -20.43
N ILE A 38 -36.55 2.23 -21.29
CA ILE A 38 -37.06 3.58 -21.11
C ILE A 38 -38.59 3.53 -21.24
N ILE A 39 -39.31 3.93 -20.20
CA ILE A 39 -40.78 4.04 -20.21
C ILE A 39 -41.26 5.48 -20.26
N PHE A 40 -40.39 6.44 -19.94
CA PHE A 40 -40.70 7.85 -19.99
C PHE A 40 -39.42 8.66 -20.25
N GLY A 41 -39.52 9.68 -21.10
CA GLY A 41 -38.50 10.69 -21.29
C GLY A 41 -39.15 12.06 -21.36
N ASN A 42 -38.68 13.00 -20.52
CA ASN A 42 -39.25 14.34 -20.51
C ASN A 42 -38.82 15.15 -21.75
N ALA A 43 -39.44 16.31 -21.96
CA ALA A 43 -39.12 17.20 -23.08
C ALA A 43 -37.63 17.62 -23.15
N ALA A 44 -36.93 17.68 -22.01
CA ALA A 44 -35.49 17.92 -21.98
C ALA A 44 -34.67 16.71 -22.48
N ALA A 45 -35.08 15.46 -22.17
CA ALA A 45 -34.44 14.26 -22.67
C ALA A 45 -34.65 14.07 -24.18
N VAL A 46 -35.85 14.36 -24.68
CA VAL A 46 -36.14 14.36 -26.13
C VAL A 46 -35.21 15.33 -26.86
N ARG A 47 -35.00 16.55 -26.32
CA ARG A 47 -34.06 17.53 -26.86
C ARG A 47 -32.61 17.08 -26.78
N LEU A 48 -32.19 16.51 -25.65
CA LEU A 48 -30.82 16.04 -25.42
C LEU A 48 -30.39 14.96 -26.43
N PHE A 49 -31.26 13.99 -26.67
CA PHE A 49 -31.01 12.89 -27.61
C PHE A 49 -31.38 13.22 -29.06
N LYS A 50 -31.95 14.42 -29.32
CA LYS A 50 -32.50 14.85 -30.62
C LYS A 50 -33.52 13.86 -31.20
N ALA A 51 -34.35 13.28 -30.35
CA ALA A 51 -35.50 12.47 -30.78
C ALA A 51 -36.62 13.38 -31.32
N ARG A 52 -37.44 12.88 -32.25
CA ARG A 52 -38.57 13.66 -32.82
C ARG A 52 -39.74 13.79 -31.85
N GLN A 53 -39.95 12.76 -31.04
CA GLN A 53 -41.04 12.64 -30.07
C GLN A 53 -40.63 11.67 -28.94
N SER A 54 -41.27 11.78 -27.77
CA SER A 54 -40.95 10.94 -26.60
C SER A 54 -41.04 9.43 -26.88
N ASP A 55 -41.92 9.02 -27.80
CA ASP A 55 -42.11 7.61 -28.13
C ASP A 55 -40.88 6.97 -28.79
N GLU A 56 -40.00 7.74 -29.43
CA GLU A 56 -38.76 7.19 -30.01
C GLU A 56 -37.74 6.75 -28.95
N LEU A 57 -37.80 7.35 -27.76
CA LEU A 57 -37.00 6.94 -26.61
C LEU A 57 -37.60 5.73 -25.91
N THR A 58 -38.92 5.58 -25.95
CA THR A 58 -39.67 4.57 -25.19
C THR A 58 -39.42 3.16 -25.75
N GLY A 59 -39.21 2.18 -24.86
CA GLY A 59 -38.91 0.78 -25.17
C GLY A 59 -37.44 0.47 -25.48
N LYS A 60 -36.58 1.48 -25.68
CA LYS A 60 -35.13 1.31 -25.91
C LYS A 60 -34.36 1.08 -24.61
N TYR A 61 -33.20 0.44 -24.74
CA TYR A 61 -32.20 0.34 -23.68
C TYR A 61 -31.25 1.54 -23.71
N LEU A 62 -30.64 1.87 -22.57
CA LEU A 62 -29.58 2.89 -22.53
C LEU A 62 -28.36 2.51 -23.40
N SER A 63 -28.10 1.21 -23.58
CA SER A 63 -27.10 0.71 -24.52
C SER A 63 -27.41 1.08 -25.97
N ASP A 64 -28.69 1.21 -26.34
CA ASP A 64 -29.11 1.61 -27.69
C ASP A 64 -28.88 3.11 -27.95
N LEU A 65 -28.71 3.88 -26.87
CA LEU A 65 -28.39 5.30 -26.89
C LEU A 65 -26.90 5.54 -26.59
N SER A 66 -26.05 4.55 -26.80
CA SER A 66 -24.60 4.62 -26.53
C SER A 66 -23.79 4.12 -27.74
N PRO A 67 -22.53 4.57 -27.93
CA PRO A 67 -21.63 4.00 -28.93
C PRO A 67 -21.25 2.56 -28.55
N THR A 68 -20.66 1.77 -29.45
CA THR A 68 -20.29 0.37 -29.16
C THR A 68 -19.24 0.24 -28.05
N SER A 69 -18.36 1.23 -27.93
CA SER A 69 -17.36 1.35 -26.87
C SER A 69 -17.30 2.78 -26.34
N GLN A 70 -17.03 2.94 -25.05
CA GLN A 70 -16.78 4.23 -24.41
C GLN A 70 -15.34 4.72 -24.72
N PRO A 71 -15.01 6.01 -24.48
CA PRO A 71 -13.69 6.58 -24.76
C PRO A 71 -12.50 5.89 -24.06
N ASP A 72 -12.76 5.16 -22.98
CA ASP A 72 -11.78 4.34 -22.27
C ASP A 72 -11.57 2.93 -22.89
N GLY A 73 -12.25 2.64 -24.01
CA GLY A 73 -12.21 1.37 -24.72
C GLY A 73 -13.17 0.30 -24.19
N SER A 74 -13.89 0.56 -23.09
CA SER A 74 -14.80 -0.40 -22.48
C SER A 74 -16.09 -0.58 -23.31
N SER A 75 -16.68 -1.79 -23.30
CA SER A 75 -17.92 -2.06 -24.04
C SER A 75 -19.12 -1.40 -23.35
N SER A 76 -19.79 -0.49 -24.06
CA SER A 76 -20.92 0.27 -23.52
C SER A 76 -22.06 -0.63 -23.02
N ALA A 77 -22.34 -1.73 -23.72
CA ALA A 77 -23.41 -2.67 -23.34
C ALA A 77 -23.11 -3.40 -22.02
N VAL A 78 -21.85 -3.80 -21.82
CA VAL A 78 -21.41 -4.49 -20.60
C VAL A 78 -21.38 -3.53 -19.41
N VAL A 79 -20.79 -2.35 -19.62
CA VAL A 79 -20.57 -1.39 -18.54
C VAL A 79 -21.87 -0.75 -18.08
N ILE A 80 -22.80 -0.43 -18.99
CA ILE A 80 -24.10 0.13 -18.59
C ILE A 80 -24.95 -0.89 -17.84
N GLN A 81 -24.89 -2.17 -18.20
CA GLN A 81 -25.61 -3.23 -17.50
C GLN A 81 -25.13 -3.37 -16.06
N ASN A 82 -23.81 -3.37 -15.86
CA ASN A 82 -23.20 -3.41 -14.52
C ASN A 82 -23.53 -2.16 -13.70
N LEU A 83 -23.47 -0.98 -14.34
CA LEU A 83 -23.79 0.29 -13.68
C LEU A 83 -25.24 0.32 -13.19
N LEU A 84 -26.21 -0.10 -14.02
CA LEU A 84 -27.63 -0.12 -13.63
C LEU A 84 -27.94 -1.18 -12.57
N GLN A 85 -27.27 -2.35 -12.57
CA GLN A 85 -27.38 -3.34 -11.51
C GLN A 85 -26.78 -2.87 -10.17
N SER A 86 -25.79 -1.99 -10.21
CA SER A 86 -25.13 -1.45 -9.00
C SER A 86 -25.90 -0.33 -8.29
N VAL A 87 -26.99 0.17 -8.89
CA VAL A 87 -27.78 1.27 -8.32
C VAL A 87 -28.58 0.77 -7.12
N GLN A 88 -28.28 1.31 -5.93
CA GLN A 88 -28.98 0.96 -4.69
C GLN A 88 -30.21 1.87 -4.47
N LYS A 89 -31.30 1.27 -3.96
CA LYS A 89 -32.52 1.99 -3.54
C LYS A 89 -32.17 3.18 -2.63
N GLY A 90 -32.61 4.37 -3.03
CA GLY A 90 -32.43 5.61 -2.26
C GLY A 90 -31.07 6.32 -2.39
N LYS A 91 -30.08 5.74 -3.09
CA LYS A 91 -28.78 6.39 -3.35
C LYS A 91 -28.69 6.89 -4.79
N ASN A 92 -28.05 8.05 -4.96
CA ASN A 92 -27.75 8.61 -6.27
C ASN A 92 -26.38 8.07 -6.73
N THR A 93 -26.35 7.34 -7.84
CA THR A 93 -25.11 6.91 -8.50
C THR A 93 -24.78 7.91 -9.61
N ARG A 94 -23.58 8.50 -9.61
CA ARG A 94 -23.13 9.48 -10.60
C ARG A 94 -21.98 8.94 -11.43
N PHE A 95 -22.03 9.14 -12.75
CA PHE A 95 -20.94 8.79 -13.66
C PHE A 95 -20.97 9.66 -14.91
N GLU A 96 -19.85 9.78 -15.62
CA GLU A 96 -19.80 10.39 -16.95
C GLU A 96 -19.96 9.30 -18.00
N TRP A 97 -20.72 9.60 -19.05
CA TRP A 97 -21.05 8.63 -20.09
C TRP A 97 -21.16 9.31 -21.44
N VAL A 98 -20.61 8.69 -22.49
CA VAL A 98 -20.83 9.13 -23.86
C VAL A 98 -22.04 8.40 -24.42
N PHE A 99 -23.03 9.18 -24.83
CA PHE A 99 -24.23 8.71 -25.49
C PHE A 99 -24.18 9.00 -26.99
N THR A 100 -24.94 8.24 -27.76
CA THR A 100 -25.19 8.46 -29.20
C THR A 100 -26.60 9.01 -29.36
N ARG A 101 -26.71 10.22 -29.93
CA ARG A 101 -27.98 10.85 -30.29
C ARG A 101 -28.58 10.20 -31.54
N PHE A 102 -29.86 10.44 -31.81
CA PHE A 102 -30.55 9.86 -32.98
C PHE A 102 -30.02 10.33 -34.33
N ASP A 103 -29.38 11.50 -34.39
CA ASP A 103 -28.67 11.99 -35.57
C ASP A 103 -27.25 11.41 -35.72
N LYS A 104 -26.91 10.40 -34.89
CA LYS A 104 -25.59 9.76 -34.76
C LYS A 104 -24.48 10.63 -34.19
N SER A 105 -24.78 11.85 -33.73
CA SER A 105 -23.78 12.65 -33.00
C SER A 105 -23.60 12.10 -31.59
N GLU A 106 -22.36 12.11 -31.11
CA GLU A 106 -22.06 11.73 -29.73
C GLU A 106 -22.22 12.93 -28.79
N ILE A 107 -22.60 12.64 -27.55
CA ILE A 107 -22.76 13.62 -26.48
C ILE A 107 -22.17 13.03 -25.20
N SER A 108 -21.28 13.78 -24.55
CA SER A 108 -20.83 13.44 -23.20
C SER A 108 -21.86 13.97 -22.20
N GLY A 109 -22.29 13.11 -21.28
CA GLY A 109 -23.24 13.46 -20.24
C GLY A 109 -22.77 13.04 -18.85
N LYS A 110 -22.92 13.95 -17.87
CA LYS A 110 -22.92 13.63 -16.45
C LYS A 110 -24.28 13.03 -16.08
N VAL A 111 -24.28 11.72 -15.82
CA VAL A 111 -25.47 10.93 -15.50
C VAL A 111 -25.60 10.80 -14.00
N THR A 112 -26.79 11.03 -13.47
CA THR A 112 -27.16 10.62 -12.11
C THR A 112 -28.33 9.66 -12.18
N VAL A 113 -28.19 8.47 -11.59
CA VAL A 113 -29.20 7.41 -11.59
C VAL A 113 -29.64 7.14 -10.16
N ARG A 114 -30.94 6.92 -9.96
CA ARG A 114 -31.53 6.55 -8.67
C ARG A 114 -32.66 5.54 -8.86
N GLN A 115 -32.67 4.50 -8.04
CA GLN A 115 -33.78 3.54 -7.98
C GLN A 115 -34.90 4.05 -7.05
N SER A 116 -36.15 3.96 -7.52
CA SER A 116 -37.37 4.36 -6.84
C SER A 116 -38.48 3.32 -7.02
N GLU A 117 -39.41 3.20 -6.08
CA GLU A 117 -40.56 2.29 -6.18
C GLU A 117 -41.87 3.10 -6.09
N ALA A 118 -42.83 2.78 -6.94
CA ALA A 118 -44.19 3.34 -6.88
C ALA A 118 -45.20 2.26 -7.33
N SER A 119 -46.34 2.18 -6.65
CA SER A 119 -47.45 1.26 -6.98
C SER A 119 -47.05 -0.22 -7.19
N GLY A 120 -46.03 -0.70 -6.47
CA GLY A 120 -45.56 -2.09 -6.55
C GLY A 120 -44.53 -2.38 -7.64
N SER A 121 -44.10 -1.38 -8.42
CA SER A 121 -43.09 -1.52 -9.48
C SER A 121 -41.83 -0.70 -9.17
N SER A 122 -40.66 -1.26 -9.52
CA SER A 122 -39.36 -0.59 -9.39
C SER A 122 -38.99 0.15 -10.66
N TYR A 123 -38.59 1.40 -10.51
CA TYR A 123 -38.20 2.31 -11.58
C TYR A 123 -36.79 2.86 -11.34
N LEU A 124 -36.04 3.07 -12.41
CA LEU A 124 -34.78 3.81 -12.38
C LEU A 124 -35.01 5.20 -12.96
N ILE A 125 -34.75 6.23 -12.17
CA ILE A 125 -34.85 7.62 -12.58
C ILE A 125 -33.44 8.12 -12.89
N LEU A 126 -33.23 8.58 -14.12
CA LEU A 126 -31.96 9.09 -14.61
C LEU A 126 -32.09 10.57 -14.95
N THR A 127 -31.19 11.37 -14.42
CA THR A 127 -30.98 12.76 -14.86
C THR A 127 -29.67 12.86 -15.59
N ILE A 128 -29.68 13.42 -16.80
CA ILE A 128 -28.49 13.57 -17.65
C ILE A 128 -28.24 15.06 -17.88
N VAL A 129 -26.99 15.49 -17.66
CA VAL A 129 -26.52 16.84 -17.94
C VAL A 129 -25.42 16.78 -18.99
N ASP A 130 -25.61 17.47 -20.12
CA ASP A 130 -24.60 17.57 -21.19
C ASP A 130 -23.33 18.27 -20.66
N ASN A 131 -22.17 17.61 -20.76
CA ASN A 131 -20.85 18.18 -20.46
C ASN A 131 -19.89 18.10 -21.65
N THR A 132 -20.40 17.89 -22.87
CA THR A 132 -19.59 17.76 -24.10
C THR A 132 -18.67 18.97 -24.31
N ALA A 133 -19.17 20.18 -24.03
CA ALA A 133 -18.41 21.41 -24.13
C ALA A 133 -17.26 21.53 -23.09
N GLU A 134 -17.36 20.89 -21.92
CA GLU A 134 -16.27 20.92 -20.94
C GLU A 134 -15.12 20.01 -21.38
N HIS A 135 -15.45 18.81 -21.87
CA HIS A 135 -14.47 17.81 -22.26
C HIS A 135 -13.66 18.25 -23.50
N HIS A 136 -14.32 18.83 -24.50
CA HIS A 136 -13.63 19.36 -25.68
C HIS A 136 -12.68 20.52 -25.32
N ALA A 137 -13.07 21.41 -24.40
CA ALA A 137 -12.25 22.57 -24.04
C ALA A 137 -10.91 22.18 -23.40
N ILE A 138 -10.90 21.13 -22.57
CA ILE A 138 -9.66 20.63 -21.94
C ILE A 138 -8.69 20.11 -23.01
N LYS A 139 -9.21 19.35 -23.99
CA LYS A 139 -8.41 18.83 -25.09
C LYS A 139 -7.80 19.95 -25.92
N ASP A 140 -8.61 20.94 -26.31
CA ASP A 140 -8.14 22.08 -27.11
C ASP A 140 -7.05 22.88 -26.37
N ILE A 141 -7.20 23.09 -25.06
CA ILE A 141 -6.22 23.80 -24.21
C ILE A 141 -4.87 23.06 -24.17
N LEU A 142 -4.89 21.72 -24.05
CA LEU A 142 -3.68 20.91 -24.04
C LEU A 142 -2.97 20.92 -25.40
N GLU A 143 -3.72 20.87 -26.50
CA GLU A 143 -3.16 20.99 -27.85
C GLU A 143 -2.53 22.37 -28.10
N LEU A 144 -3.17 23.45 -27.66
CA LEU A 144 -2.60 24.80 -27.72
C LEU A 144 -1.29 24.89 -26.92
N ALA A 145 -1.23 24.30 -25.72
CA ALA A 145 -0.02 24.32 -24.89
C ALA A 145 1.18 23.67 -25.61
N GLU A 146 0.95 22.57 -26.32
CA GLU A 146 2.02 21.91 -27.10
C GLU A 146 2.42 22.69 -28.35
N GLU A 147 1.49 23.34 -29.05
CA GLU A 147 1.83 24.23 -30.17
C GLU A 147 2.66 25.44 -29.72
N MET A 148 2.37 25.98 -28.53
CA MET A 148 3.16 27.07 -27.94
C MET A 148 4.59 26.62 -27.60
N LYS A 149 4.77 25.40 -27.09
CA LYS A 149 6.09 24.81 -26.79
C LYS A 149 6.95 24.61 -28.04
N LYS A 150 6.33 24.31 -29.18
CA LYS A 150 7.00 24.18 -30.48
C LYS A 150 7.31 25.53 -31.16
N GLY A 151 6.95 26.66 -30.54
CA GLY A 151 7.16 27.99 -31.09
C GLY A 151 6.10 28.44 -32.09
N ASN A 152 4.98 27.72 -32.23
CA ASN A 152 3.87 28.10 -33.12
C ASN A 152 2.94 29.13 -32.44
N LEU A 153 3.45 30.36 -32.29
CA LEU A 153 2.79 31.46 -31.57
C LEU A 153 1.53 32.03 -32.27
N ARG A 154 1.14 31.46 -33.42
CA ARG A 154 -0.08 31.84 -34.14
C ARG A 154 -1.27 30.94 -33.81
N SER A 155 -1.03 29.77 -33.20
CA SER A 155 -2.11 28.88 -32.79
C SER A 155 -3.01 29.56 -31.76
N ARG A 156 -4.32 29.32 -31.86
CA ARG A 156 -5.36 29.87 -30.99
C ARG A 156 -6.41 28.80 -30.73
N LEU A 157 -7.05 28.87 -29.57
CA LEU A 157 -8.20 28.04 -29.28
C LEU A 157 -9.39 28.51 -30.13
N SER A 158 -10.13 27.60 -30.75
CA SER A 158 -11.38 27.95 -31.42
C SER A 158 -12.45 28.23 -30.38
N SER A 159 -13.15 29.37 -30.49
CA SER A 159 -14.33 29.66 -29.66
C SER A 159 -15.60 29.03 -30.22
N GLU A 160 -15.52 28.39 -31.38
CA GLU A 160 -16.65 27.83 -32.10
C GLU A 160 -17.16 26.56 -31.38
N GLY A 161 -18.44 26.54 -31.01
CA GLY A 161 -19.06 25.42 -30.29
C GLY A 161 -19.11 25.56 -28.75
N TYR A 162 -18.50 26.60 -28.16
CA TYR A 162 -18.53 26.85 -26.71
C TYR A 162 -19.45 28.01 -26.34
N GLN A 163 -20.18 27.89 -25.22
CA GLN A 163 -21.06 28.93 -24.68
C GLN A 163 -20.85 29.11 -23.17
N GLY A 164 -21.39 30.20 -22.60
CA GLY A 164 -21.37 30.45 -21.16
C GLY A 164 -19.94 30.65 -20.61
N ASP A 165 -19.66 30.04 -19.46
CA ASP A 165 -18.37 30.24 -18.78
C ASP A 165 -17.19 29.60 -19.54
N MET A 166 -17.43 28.56 -20.33
CA MET A 166 -16.35 27.94 -21.12
C MET A 166 -15.94 28.80 -22.32
N TYR A 167 -16.88 29.53 -22.92
CA TYR A 167 -16.57 30.57 -23.92
C TYR A 167 -15.72 31.69 -23.31
N LYS A 168 -16.05 32.14 -22.09
CA LYS A 168 -15.26 33.16 -21.37
C LYS A 168 -13.85 32.68 -21.08
N LEU A 169 -13.66 31.41 -20.74
CA LEU A 169 -12.34 30.83 -20.50
C LEU A 169 -11.48 30.80 -21.78
N ILE A 170 -12.03 30.29 -22.88
CA ILE A 170 -11.33 30.21 -24.18
C ILE A 170 -10.97 31.60 -24.71
N THR A 171 -11.92 32.55 -24.66
CA THR A 171 -11.67 33.93 -25.07
C THR A 171 -10.67 34.63 -24.15
N GLY A 172 -10.69 34.35 -22.84
CA GLY A 172 -9.70 34.85 -21.88
C GLY A 172 -8.28 34.35 -22.16
N ILE A 173 -8.11 33.06 -22.47
CA ILE A 173 -6.81 32.47 -22.82
C ILE A 173 -6.28 33.08 -24.13
N ASN A 174 -7.13 33.23 -25.15
CA ASN A 174 -6.73 33.87 -26.40
C ASN A 174 -6.37 35.36 -26.21
N ALA A 175 -7.14 36.10 -25.39
CA ALA A 175 -6.85 37.50 -25.08
C ALA A 175 -5.52 37.66 -24.33
N MET A 176 -5.20 36.72 -23.43
CA MET A 176 -3.89 36.69 -22.76
C MET A 176 -2.75 36.48 -23.76
N LEU A 177 -2.89 35.53 -24.68
CA LEU A 177 -1.90 35.28 -25.73
C LEU A 177 -1.71 36.50 -26.65
N ASP A 178 -2.80 37.17 -27.03
CA ASP A 178 -2.72 38.38 -27.85
C ASP A 178 -2.06 39.54 -27.09
N GLY A 179 -2.35 39.70 -25.79
CA GLY A 179 -1.72 40.69 -24.93
C GLY A 179 -0.21 40.52 -24.78
N ILE A 180 0.30 39.30 -24.85
CA ILE A 180 1.74 39.00 -24.79
C ILE A 180 2.39 39.15 -26.17
N LEU A 181 1.75 38.69 -27.25
CA LEU A 181 2.40 38.56 -28.56
C LEU A 181 2.36 39.83 -29.42
N HIS A 182 1.41 40.73 -29.19
CA HIS A 182 1.28 41.97 -29.98
C HIS A 182 2.53 42.88 -29.91
N PRO A 183 3.10 43.19 -28.73
CA PRO A 183 4.30 44.03 -28.62
C PRO A 183 5.52 43.45 -29.33
N PHE A 184 5.71 42.13 -29.29
CA PHE A 184 6.83 41.46 -29.95
C PHE A 184 6.76 41.57 -31.48
N ARG A 185 5.56 41.55 -32.06
CA ARG A 185 5.38 41.73 -33.52
C ARG A 185 5.71 43.15 -33.96
N ASP A 186 5.28 44.16 -33.21
CA ASP A 186 5.57 45.55 -33.54
C ASP A 186 7.05 45.88 -33.43
N MET A 187 7.71 45.35 -32.39
CA MET A 187 9.16 45.45 -32.25
C MET A 187 9.90 44.87 -33.44
N ASN A 188 9.54 43.65 -33.87
CA ASN A 188 10.23 43.01 -34.99
C ASN A 188 10.11 43.80 -36.31
N LYS A 189 8.96 44.45 -36.55
CA LYS A 189 8.77 45.32 -37.74
C LYS A 189 9.70 46.54 -37.73
N VAL A 190 9.85 47.22 -36.60
CA VAL A 190 10.68 48.43 -36.51
C VAL A 190 12.17 48.09 -36.61
N LEU A 191 12.61 46.99 -35.98
CA LEU A 191 13.99 46.52 -36.10
C LEU A 191 14.37 46.18 -37.55
N GLN A 192 13.45 45.62 -38.34
CA GLN A 192 13.69 45.37 -39.77
C GLN A 192 13.84 46.65 -40.61
N LYS A 193 13.18 47.75 -40.23
CA LYS A 193 13.35 49.05 -40.92
C LYS A 193 14.72 49.66 -40.63
N ILE A 194 15.12 49.69 -39.35
CA ILE A 194 16.43 50.19 -38.92
C ILE A 194 17.55 49.42 -39.64
N ALA A 195 17.43 48.09 -39.75
CA ALA A 195 18.39 47.24 -40.45
C ALA A 195 18.55 47.57 -41.95
N ARG A 196 17.57 48.24 -42.58
CA ARG A 196 17.61 48.65 -44.00
C ARG A 196 18.06 50.11 -44.19
N GLY A 197 18.48 50.79 -43.13
CA GLY A 197 18.90 52.19 -43.19
C GLY A 197 17.74 53.19 -43.23
N ASP A 198 16.52 52.75 -42.93
CA ASP A 198 15.35 53.61 -42.80
C ASP A 198 15.03 53.82 -41.31
N MET A 199 15.44 54.96 -40.79
CA MET A 199 15.18 55.38 -39.40
C MET A 199 13.86 56.15 -39.26
N SER A 200 12.97 56.07 -40.27
CA SER A 200 11.66 56.72 -40.23
C SER A 200 10.61 55.82 -39.57
N GLY A 201 10.11 56.29 -38.43
CA GLY A 201 9.02 55.67 -37.68
C GLY A 201 9.47 54.80 -36.49
N GLY A 202 8.50 54.45 -35.65
CA GLY A 202 8.69 53.65 -34.43
C GLY A 202 7.43 52.88 -34.08
N ILE A 203 7.44 52.16 -32.96
CA ILE A 203 6.25 51.50 -32.43
C ILE A 203 5.30 52.59 -31.92
N GLU A 204 4.20 52.82 -32.63
CA GLU A 204 3.24 53.88 -32.32
C GLU A 204 2.32 53.52 -31.16
N GLN A 205 1.89 52.26 -31.09
CA GLN A 205 0.99 51.77 -30.05
C GLN A 205 1.63 51.91 -28.66
N VAL A 206 0.89 52.50 -27.72
CA VAL A 206 1.32 52.69 -26.32
C VAL A 206 1.00 51.46 -25.52
N TYR A 207 1.98 50.98 -24.76
CA TYR A 207 1.82 49.83 -23.88
C TYR A 207 1.96 50.26 -22.41
N SER A 208 1.73 49.33 -21.48
CA SER A 208 1.88 49.56 -20.04
C SER A 208 2.81 48.51 -19.41
N GLY A 209 3.45 48.85 -18.30
CA GLY A 209 4.35 47.95 -17.59
C GLY A 209 5.62 47.63 -18.39
N GLU A 210 6.04 46.35 -18.37
CA GLU A 210 7.27 45.90 -19.03
C GLU A 210 7.27 46.11 -20.55
N HIS A 211 6.11 46.02 -21.20
CA HIS A 211 6.00 46.24 -22.66
C HIS A 211 6.30 47.69 -23.09
N GLU A 212 6.02 48.69 -22.25
CA GLU A 212 6.37 50.09 -22.55
C GLU A 212 7.88 50.32 -22.48
N LYS A 213 8.59 49.60 -21.62
CA LYS A 213 10.06 49.64 -21.56
C LYS A 213 10.67 49.15 -22.88
N ILE A 214 10.14 48.05 -23.43
CA ILE A 214 10.57 47.50 -24.72
C ILE A 214 10.32 48.50 -25.85
N ARG A 215 9.13 49.10 -25.89
CA ARG A 215 8.79 50.14 -26.88
C ARG A 215 9.76 51.32 -26.85
N LYS A 216 10.02 51.87 -25.65
CA LYS A 216 10.92 53.02 -25.48
C LYS A 216 12.34 52.70 -25.93
N ALA A 217 12.83 51.49 -25.64
CA ALA A 217 14.16 51.06 -26.06
C ALA A 217 14.30 51.02 -27.59
N VAL A 218 13.34 50.39 -28.29
CA VAL A 218 13.38 50.24 -29.76
C VAL A 218 13.29 51.59 -30.47
N ASN A 219 12.39 52.48 -30.03
CA ASN A 219 12.25 53.81 -30.64
C ASN A 219 13.45 54.72 -30.36
N GLY A 220 14.10 54.58 -29.19
CA GLY A 220 15.31 55.33 -28.84
C GLY A 220 16.48 55.06 -29.80
N VAL A 221 16.63 53.81 -30.26
CA VAL A 221 17.69 53.44 -31.21
C VAL A 221 17.49 54.10 -32.58
N ALA A 222 16.24 54.23 -33.05
CA ALA A 222 15.95 54.89 -34.32
C ALA A 222 16.27 56.41 -34.28
N ASP A 223 15.89 57.09 -33.19
CA ASP A 223 16.05 58.55 -33.07
C ASP A 223 17.52 58.99 -32.96
N ILE A 224 18.34 58.28 -32.18
CA ILE A 224 19.75 58.64 -32.02
C ILE A 224 20.53 58.50 -33.33
N THR A 225 20.23 57.47 -34.11
CA THR A 225 20.90 57.19 -35.39
C THR A 225 20.62 58.28 -36.42
N ARG A 226 19.40 58.82 -36.46
CA ARG A 226 19.02 59.94 -37.36
C ARG A 226 19.77 61.23 -37.02
N LYS A 227 19.89 61.59 -35.74
CA LYS A 227 20.52 62.86 -35.31
C LYS A 227 22.02 62.94 -35.64
N VAL A 228 22.74 61.81 -35.58
CA VAL A 228 24.20 61.78 -35.89
C VAL A 228 24.46 62.15 -37.34
N HIS A 229 23.59 61.68 -38.24
CA HIS A 229 23.69 61.96 -39.68
C HIS A 229 23.52 63.46 -40.00
N GLU A 230 22.63 64.14 -39.28
CA GLU A 230 22.38 65.59 -39.43
C GLU A 230 23.63 66.43 -39.03
N GLU A 231 24.35 66.03 -37.97
CA GLU A 231 25.50 66.80 -37.46
C GLU A 231 26.74 66.74 -38.36
N ILE A 232 27.02 65.58 -38.97
CA ILE A 232 28.12 65.43 -39.93
C ILE A 232 27.91 66.36 -41.13
N SER A 233 26.67 66.50 -41.60
CA SER A 233 26.33 67.35 -42.75
C SER A 233 26.64 68.84 -42.51
N ARG A 234 26.50 69.33 -41.27
CA ARG A 234 26.77 70.73 -40.89
C ARG A 234 28.25 71.11 -40.91
N MET A 235 29.13 70.23 -40.44
CA MET A 235 30.58 70.49 -40.36
C MET A 235 31.22 70.70 -41.75
N VAL A 236 30.72 69.94 -42.73
CA VAL A 236 31.20 69.99 -44.12
C VAL A 236 30.98 71.38 -44.74
N ASP A 237 29.89 72.07 -44.41
CA ASP A 237 29.59 73.40 -44.91
C ASP A 237 30.46 74.52 -44.27
N ALA A 238 31.03 74.29 -43.09
CA ALA A 238 31.87 75.26 -42.37
C ALA A 238 33.33 75.30 -42.89
N ALA A 239 33.95 74.15 -43.13
CA ALA A 239 35.34 74.06 -43.62
C ALA A 239 35.55 74.78 -44.97
N LYS A 240 34.51 74.82 -45.85
CA LYS A 240 34.54 75.51 -47.15
C LYS A 240 34.75 77.03 -47.07
N ARG A 241 34.57 77.67 -45.90
CA ARG A 241 34.68 79.14 -45.72
C ARG A 241 35.96 79.59 -44.98
N GLY A 242 36.90 78.70 -44.70
CA GLY A 242 38.14 79.02 -43.94
C GLY A 242 37.96 79.18 -42.43
N ASP A 243 36.72 79.05 -41.95
CA ASP A 243 36.35 79.00 -40.53
C ASP A 243 36.56 77.58 -39.99
N LEU A 244 37.81 77.20 -39.89
CA LEU A 244 38.23 75.91 -39.38
C LEU A 244 38.24 75.90 -37.84
N ALA A 245 37.43 76.74 -37.18
CA ALA A 245 37.19 76.75 -35.75
C ALA A 245 35.79 76.21 -35.39
N ASN A 246 34.85 76.19 -36.34
CA ASN A 246 33.51 75.65 -36.15
C ASN A 246 33.54 74.10 -36.20
N ARG A 247 33.36 73.46 -35.04
CA ARG A 247 33.49 72.01 -34.82
C ARG A 247 32.12 71.32 -34.74
N GLY A 248 32.08 70.01 -34.96
CA GLY A 248 30.92 69.17 -34.63
C GLY A 248 30.73 69.08 -33.11
N ASN A 249 29.50 69.03 -32.62
CA ASN A 249 29.14 68.97 -31.21
C ASN A 249 28.88 67.52 -30.76
N PRO A 250 29.81 66.88 -30.04
CA PRO A 250 29.65 65.50 -29.59
C PRO A 250 28.58 65.33 -28.50
N ASP A 251 28.24 66.39 -27.77
CA ASP A 251 27.37 66.36 -26.58
C ASP A 251 25.89 66.10 -26.93
N LEU A 252 25.54 66.17 -28.21
CA LEU A 252 24.23 65.79 -28.72
C LEU A 252 24.03 64.26 -28.76
N PHE A 253 25.09 63.48 -28.49
CA PHE A 253 25.14 62.02 -28.66
C PHE A 253 25.78 61.31 -27.47
N SER A 254 25.51 60.01 -27.32
CA SER A 254 26.08 59.16 -26.27
C SER A 254 26.70 57.89 -26.85
N GLY A 255 27.78 57.40 -26.24
CA GLY A 255 28.48 56.18 -26.66
C GLY A 255 29.26 56.35 -27.97
N GLU A 256 29.28 55.30 -28.79
CA GLU A 256 30.02 55.24 -30.07
C GLU A 256 29.65 56.38 -31.04
N TYR A 257 28.40 56.84 -31.03
CA TYR A 257 27.93 57.94 -31.88
C TYR A 257 28.62 59.27 -31.58
N ALA A 258 28.92 59.57 -30.31
CA ALA A 258 29.71 60.73 -29.93
C ALA A 258 31.19 60.57 -30.31
N ALA A 259 31.68 59.33 -30.41
CA ALA A 259 33.06 59.05 -30.82
C ALA A 259 33.28 59.34 -32.32
N THR A 260 32.28 59.12 -33.16
CA THR A 260 32.36 59.44 -34.59
C THR A 260 32.52 60.95 -34.85
N ILE A 261 31.74 61.79 -34.17
CA ILE A 261 31.84 63.27 -34.32
C ILE A 261 33.18 63.79 -33.78
N ARG A 262 33.70 63.18 -32.71
CA ARG A 262 35.06 63.43 -32.20
C ARG A 262 36.13 63.16 -33.26
N GLY A 263 36.07 62.02 -33.94
CA GLY A 263 37.07 61.67 -34.97
C GLY A 263 37.16 62.65 -36.14
N ILE A 264 36.03 63.24 -36.56
CA ILE A 264 36.04 64.25 -37.65
C ILE A 264 36.69 65.56 -37.19
N ASN A 265 36.49 65.96 -35.94
CA ASN A 265 37.15 67.13 -35.36
C ASN A 265 38.67 66.94 -35.26
N GLU A 266 39.12 65.74 -34.89
CA GLU A 266 40.55 65.40 -34.80
C GLU A 266 41.28 65.55 -36.14
N MET A 267 40.65 65.20 -37.26
CA MET A 267 41.24 65.36 -38.58
C MET A 267 41.51 66.83 -38.94
N LEU A 268 40.60 67.75 -38.60
CA LEU A 268 40.77 69.19 -38.87
C LEU A 268 41.88 69.79 -37.99
N ASP A 269 42.03 69.28 -36.78
CA ASP A 269 43.12 69.65 -35.89
C ASP A 269 44.49 69.21 -36.44
N ALA A 270 44.56 68.15 -37.25
CA ALA A 270 45.83 67.66 -37.81
C ALA A 270 46.52 68.62 -38.81
N ILE A 271 45.79 69.51 -39.49
CA ILE A 271 46.34 70.34 -40.60
C ILE A 271 46.77 71.74 -40.15
N LEU A 272 45.98 72.39 -39.30
CA LEU A 272 46.23 73.79 -38.88
C LEU A 272 47.29 73.93 -37.81
N THR A 273 47.38 72.88 -37.00
CA THR A 273 48.32 72.76 -35.90
C THR A 273 49.75 72.98 -36.40
N PRO A 274 50.23 72.30 -37.48
CA PRO A 274 51.51 72.47 -38.18
C PRO A 274 52.01 73.87 -38.51
N ILE A 275 51.14 74.85 -38.61
CA ILE A 275 51.52 76.18 -39.09
C ILE A 275 51.54 77.17 -37.94
N ARG A 276 50.59 77.06 -37.01
CA ARG A 276 50.50 77.96 -35.86
C ARG A 276 51.65 77.74 -34.88
N ALA A 277 52.05 76.50 -34.66
CA ALA A 277 53.10 76.25 -33.70
C ALA A 277 54.48 76.68 -34.25
N GLY A 278 54.83 76.52 -35.53
CA GLY A 278 56.08 77.06 -36.08
C GLY A 278 56.42 78.49 -35.63
N ASN A 279 55.44 79.38 -35.75
CA ASN A 279 55.55 80.79 -35.35
C ASN A 279 55.57 81.02 -33.84
N ARG A 280 54.84 80.22 -33.05
CA ARG A 280 54.85 80.29 -31.58
C ARG A 280 56.23 80.01 -31.00
N ILE A 281 56.92 79.02 -31.55
CA ILE A 281 58.17 78.47 -31.04
C ILE A 281 59.32 79.44 -31.19
N LEU A 282 59.42 80.07 -32.35
CA LEU A 282 60.42 81.10 -32.60
C LEU A 282 60.28 82.29 -31.63
N GLN A 283 59.05 82.63 -31.21
CA GLN A 283 58.82 83.68 -30.21
C GLN A 283 59.20 83.26 -28.78
N LYS A 284 59.14 81.96 -28.46
CA LYS A 284 59.50 81.42 -27.15
C LYS A 284 61.01 81.27 -26.98
N ILE A 285 61.70 80.76 -27.98
CA ILE A 285 63.16 80.65 -27.97
C ILE A 285 63.80 82.03 -27.69
N GLN A 286 63.23 83.12 -28.25
CA GLN A 286 63.66 84.51 -27.99
C GLN A 286 63.60 84.93 -26.50
N LYS A 287 62.76 84.29 -25.68
CA LYS A 287 62.55 84.59 -24.25
C LYS A 287 63.28 83.61 -23.31
N GLY A 288 64.17 82.77 -23.84
CA GLY A 288 64.79 81.69 -23.06
C GLY A 288 63.86 80.50 -22.81
N ASP A 289 62.68 80.50 -23.44
CA ASP A 289 61.74 79.39 -23.43
C ASP A 289 62.06 78.46 -24.61
N LEU A 290 62.92 77.49 -24.34
CA LEU A 290 63.22 76.35 -25.21
C LEU A 290 62.31 75.16 -24.87
N SER A 291 61.21 75.41 -24.16
CA SER A 291 60.32 74.34 -23.74
C SER A 291 59.46 73.83 -24.87
N GLU A 292 59.44 74.52 -26.01
CA GLU A 292 58.62 74.13 -27.12
C GLU A 292 59.44 74.11 -28.40
N ARG A 293 59.23 73.04 -29.16
CA ARG A 293 59.69 72.90 -30.53
C ARG A 293 58.55 73.13 -31.49
N VAL A 294 58.90 73.31 -32.76
CA VAL A 294 57.90 73.13 -33.82
C VAL A 294 57.59 71.65 -33.80
N GLU A 295 56.52 71.25 -33.11
CA GLU A 295 56.28 69.84 -32.71
C GLU A 295 55.17 69.17 -33.47
N ILE A 296 54.24 69.99 -33.86
CA ILE A 296 53.20 69.72 -34.82
C ILE A 296 53.68 68.84 -35.98
N GLU A 297 52.90 67.81 -36.25
CA GLU A 297 53.30 66.77 -37.17
C GLU A 297 53.20 67.27 -38.60
N CYS A 298 54.37 67.29 -39.19
CA CYS A 298 54.68 68.07 -40.34
C CYS A 298 55.22 67.08 -41.36
N VAL A 299 54.36 66.63 -42.27
CA VAL A 299 54.75 65.75 -43.37
C VAL A 299 55.03 66.56 -44.63
N GLY A 300 55.90 66.05 -45.51
CA GLY A 300 56.27 66.73 -46.74
C GLY A 300 56.92 68.09 -46.47
N ASP A 301 56.28 69.15 -46.91
CA ASP A 301 56.86 70.50 -46.83
C ASP A 301 56.76 71.15 -45.46
N HIS A 302 55.79 70.74 -44.63
CA HIS A 302 55.75 71.15 -43.22
C HIS A 302 56.99 70.65 -42.46
N ALA A 303 57.56 69.50 -42.87
CA ALA A 303 58.70 68.86 -42.21
C ALA A 303 59.95 69.73 -42.28
N LYS A 304 60.25 70.29 -43.44
CA LYS A 304 61.48 71.08 -43.67
C LYS A 304 61.52 72.35 -42.80
N ILE A 305 60.36 73.00 -42.63
CA ILE A 305 60.22 74.23 -41.85
C ILE A 305 60.39 73.93 -40.37
N ARG A 306 59.72 72.88 -39.91
CA ARG A 306 59.91 72.31 -38.59
C ARG A 306 61.40 72.07 -38.32
N ASP A 307 62.09 71.32 -39.19
CA ASP A 307 63.45 70.83 -38.96
C ASP A 307 64.49 71.94 -38.77
N ALA A 308 64.40 73.05 -39.53
CA ALA A 308 65.34 74.16 -39.42
C ALA A 308 65.18 74.96 -38.11
N ILE A 309 63.94 75.26 -37.69
CA ILE A 309 63.65 75.92 -36.40
C ILE A 309 64.06 75.00 -35.26
N ASN A 310 63.83 73.72 -35.47
CA ASN A 310 64.18 72.67 -34.54
C ASN A 310 65.69 72.48 -34.40
N ALA A 311 66.53 72.66 -35.41
CA ALA A 311 67.98 72.53 -35.26
C ALA A 311 68.60 73.59 -34.32
N VAL A 312 68.08 74.83 -34.34
CA VAL A 312 68.50 75.89 -33.42
C VAL A 312 68.00 75.61 -32.01
N HIS A 313 66.76 75.16 -31.88
CA HIS A 313 66.25 74.62 -30.63
C HIS A 313 67.09 73.42 -30.15
N ASP A 314 67.49 72.51 -31.02
CA ASP A 314 68.22 71.28 -30.67
C ASP A 314 69.55 71.55 -30.02
N TRP A 315 70.26 72.58 -30.46
CA TRP A 315 71.57 72.87 -29.89
C TRP A 315 71.44 73.46 -28.48
N LEU A 316 70.54 74.41 -28.29
CA LEU A 316 70.28 75.03 -26.98
C LEU A 316 69.56 74.08 -26.03
N ASN A 317 68.58 73.35 -26.54
CA ASN A 317 67.96 72.24 -25.83
C ASN A 317 68.97 71.11 -25.64
N GLY A 318 69.97 70.90 -26.48
CA GLY A 318 71.02 69.90 -26.26
C GLY A 318 71.84 70.17 -25.00
N LEU A 319 72.05 71.46 -24.67
CA LEU A 319 72.65 71.88 -23.42
C LEU A 319 71.69 71.70 -22.22
N ILE A 320 70.42 72.11 -22.37
CA ILE A 320 69.39 71.90 -21.33
C ILE A 320 69.18 70.41 -21.10
N ILE A 321 68.95 69.64 -22.14
CA ILE A 321 68.87 68.18 -22.17
C ILE A 321 70.10 67.59 -21.53
N TYR A 322 71.31 68.01 -21.82
CA TYR A 322 72.46 67.41 -21.16
C TYR A 322 72.41 67.64 -19.65
N VAL A 323 72.19 68.87 -19.20
CA VAL A 323 72.14 69.21 -17.77
C VAL A 323 70.93 68.58 -17.08
N THR A 324 69.79 68.53 -17.76
CA THR A 324 68.54 67.90 -17.32
C THR A 324 68.68 66.38 -17.32
N ARG A 325 69.36 65.77 -18.31
CA ARG A 325 69.70 64.34 -18.33
C ARG A 325 70.57 63.98 -17.15
N ILE A 326 71.58 64.80 -16.83
CA ILE A 326 72.34 64.59 -15.59
C ILE A 326 71.44 64.80 -14.35
N ALA A 327 70.54 65.78 -14.33
CA ALA A 327 69.64 66.00 -13.19
C ALA A 327 68.59 64.88 -13.01
N ASP A 328 68.12 64.30 -14.11
CA ASP A 328 67.13 63.22 -14.19
C ASP A 328 67.76 61.82 -14.06
N GLY A 329 69.10 61.74 -13.93
CA GLY A 329 69.80 60.48 -13.66
C GLY A 329 70.46 59.79 -14.86
N ASP A 330 70.39 60.32 -16.08
CA ASP A 330 71.11 59.78 -17.23
C ASP A 330 72.58 60.22 -17.24
N MET A 331 73.40 59.36 -16.68
CA MET A 331 74.83 59.60 -16.52
C MET A 331 75.69 59.11 -17.69
N THR A 332 75.06 58.64 -18.76
CA THR A 332 75.74 58.31 -20.01
C THR A 332 75.75 59.47 -20.98
N ALA A 333 74.95 60.51 -20.69
CA ALA A 333 74.82 61.68 -21.54
C ALA A 333 76.21 62.22 -21.88
N GLU A 334 76.49 62.34 -23.18
CA GLU A 334 77.65 63.02 -23.71
C GLU A 334 77.19 64.38 -24.23
N ILE A 335 77.93 65.42 -23.87
CA ILE A 335 77.73 66.74 -24.45
C ILE A 335 78.75 66.84 -25.55
N MET A 336 78.29 67.08 -26.77
CA MET A 336 79.20 67.29 -27.88
C MET A 336 79.93 68.61 -27.68
N GLN A 337 81.25 68.60 -27.80
CA GLN A 337 82.02 69.83 -27.81
C GLN A 337 81.63 70.61 -29.07
N ALA A 338 80.89 71.71 -28.90
CA ALA A 338 80.29 72.44 -30.03
C ALA A 338 81.36 73.05 -30.95
N SER A 339 82.53 73.36 -30.37
CA SER A 339 83.75 73.68 -31.10
C SER A 339 84.96 73.51 -30.20
N ASN A 340 86.18 73.52 -30.74
CA ASN A 340 87.41 73.49 -29.95
C ASN A 340 87.56 74.66 -28.93
N LYS A 341 86.72 75.70 -29.01
CA LYS A 341 86.67 76.83 -28.05
C LYS A 341 85.50 76.72 -27.05
N ASP A 342 84.80 75.59 -27.01
CA ASP A 342 83.68 75.37 -26.10
C ASP A 342 84.10 75.43 -24.63
N GLN A 343 83.56 76.39 -23.89
CA GLN A 343 83.87 76.65 -22.48
C GLN A 343 82.88 75.97 -21.51
N ILE A 344 81.81 75.32 -21.99
CA ILE A 344 80.73 74.73 -21.19
C ILE A 344 80.93 73.23 -20.95
N HIS A 345 81.52 72.51 -21.90
CA HIS A 345 81.68 71.05 -21.87
C HIS A 345 82.44 70.46 -20.65
N GLY A 346 83.63 70.99 -20.31
CA GLY A 346 84.56 70.35 -19.36
C GLY A 346 84.06 70.16 -17.91
N PRO A 347 83.51 71.19 -17.25
CA PRO A 347 82.96 71.07 -15.89
C PRO A 347 81.75 70.14 -15.79
N LEU A 348 80.88 70.14 -16.80
CA LEU A 348 79.65 69.34 -16.86
C LEU A 348 79.92 67.83 -16.91
N VAL A 349 80.97 67.41 -17.62
CA VAL A 349 81.39 66.01 -17.70
C VAL A 349 81.83 65.43 -16.35
N ARG A 350 82.55 66.19 -15.51
CA ARG A 350 82.98 65.71 -14.18
C ARG A 350 81.82 65.50 -13.21
N MET A 351 80.76 66.30 -13.30
CA MET A 351 79.57 66.17 -12.46
C MET A 351 78.84 64.84 -12.73
N ARG A 352 78.65 64.53 -14.01
CA ARG A 352 78.06 63.28 -14.49
C ARG A 352 78.80 62.05 -13.98
N ASP A 353 80.12 62.02 -14.11
CA ASP A 353 80.91 60.81 -13.85
C ASP A 353 80.82 60.35 -12.38
N ASN A 354 80.70 61.28 -11.43
CA ASN A 354 80.50 60.93 -10.01
C ASN A 354 79.12 60.32 -9.75
N ILE A 355 78.05 60.88 -10.32
CA ILE A 355 76.70 60.33 -10.12
C ILE A 355 76.56 58.98 -10.85
N ARG A 356 77.22 58.80 -12.02
CA ARG A 356 77.27 57.51 -12.74
C ARG A 356 77.76 56.37 -11.86
N SER A 357 78.77 56.64 -11.05
CA SER A 357 79.37 55.61 -10.20
C SER A 357 78.41 55.12 -9.12
N VAL A 358 77.56 56.00 -8.57
CA VAL A 358 76.56 55.61 -7.54
C VAL A 358 75.42 54.83 -8.18
N ILE A 359 74.94 55.27 -9.35
CA ILE A 359 73.91 54.54 -10.11
C ILE A 359 74.38 53.12 -10.43
N ALA A 360 75.64 52.94 -10.84
CA ALA A 360 76.17 51.61 -11.14
C ALA A 360 76.10 50.63 -9.94
N ASP A 361 76.36 51.11 -8.72
CA ASP A 361 76.23 50.28 -7.52
C ASP A 361 74.74 49.99 -7.17
N VAL A 362 73.83 50.93 -7.43
CA VAL A 362 72.38 50.71 -7.28
C VAL A 362 71.85 49.72 -8.31
N ASP A 363 72.22 49.86 -9.60
CA ASP A 363 71.82 48.96 -10.68
C ASP A 363 72.31 47.53 -10.45
N MET A 364 73.53 47.36 -9.92
CA MET A 364 74.03 46.05 -9.53
C MET A 364 73.14 45.41 -8.45
N LEU A 365 72.70 46.17 -7.45
CA LEU A 365 71.80 45.69 -6.40
C LEU A 365 70.39 45.40 -6.91
N VAL A 366 69.85 46.24 -7.78
CA VAL A 366 68.53 46.04 -8.42
C VAL A 366 68.56 44.81 -9.32
N THR A 367 69.58 44.68 -10.17
CA THR A 367 69.75 43.51 -11.04
C THR A 367 69.86 42.24 -10.20
N SER A 368 70.73 42.23 -9.20
CA SER A 368 70.86 41.09 -8.27
C SER A 368 69.55 40.78 -7.57
N GLY A 369 68.80 41.80 -7.13
CA GLY A 369 67.48 41.64 -6.52
C GLY A 369 66.45 41.02 -7.46
N SER A 370 66.37 41.51 -8.70
CA SER A 370 65.45 41.00 -9.73
C SER A 370 65.78 39.57 -10.19
N GLU A 371 67.06 39.19 -10.15
CA GLU A 371 67.53 37.83 -10.42
C GLU A 371 67.39 36.90 -9.20
N GLY A 372 66.84 37.38 -8.08
CA GLY A 372 66.67 36.60 -6.85
C GLY A 372 67.96 36.40 -6.03
N LYS A 373 69.06 37.06 -6.40
CA LYS A 373 70.34 37.07 -5.66
C LYS A 373 70.30 38.11 -4.54
N LEU A 374 69.40 37.90 -3.58
CA LEU A 374 69.06 38.86 -2.52
C LEU A 374 70.21 39.14 -1.51
N MET A 375 71.28 38.34 -1.52
CA MET A 375 72.42 38.48 -0.59
C MET A 375 73.54 39.41 -1.09
N VAL A 376 73.44 39.97 -2.29
CA VAL A 376 74.46 40.86 -2.86
C VAL A 376 74.40 42.25 -2.22
N ARG A 377 75.56 42.86 -1.93
CA ARG A 377 75.70 44.19 -1.30
C ARG A 377 76.68 45.07 -2.08
N ALA A 378 76.48 46.38 -2.09
CA ALA A 378 77.37 47.34 -2.76
C ALA A 378 78.53 47.78 -1.84
N ASP A 379 79.69 48.08 -2.41
CA ASP A 379 80.92 48.44 -1.68
C ASP A 379 80.99 49.96 -1.40
N PRO A 380 80.81 50.42 -0.15
CA PRO A 380 80.76 51.85 0.16
C PRO A 380 82.11 52.59 0.00
N SER A 381 83.23 51.86 -0.07
CA SER A 381 84.57 52.47 -0.06
C SER A 381 84.88 53.29 -1.32
N LYS A 382 84.18 53.01 -2.44
CA LYS A 382 84.36 53.63 -3.77
C LYS A 382 83.89 55.10 -3.87
N HIS A 383 83.07 55.56 -2.94
CA HIS A 383 82.45 56.89 -2.96
C HIS A 383 83.05 57.84 -1.92
N LYS A 384 82.89 59.16 -2.12
CA LYS A 384 83.32 60.21 -1.19
C LYS A 384 82.15 61.13 -0.83
N GLY A 385 82.15 61.66 0.39
CA GLY A 385 81.07 62.53 0.88
C GLY A 385 79.73 61.78 0.95
N ASP A 386 78.63 62.51 0.72
CA ASP A 386 77.27 62.00 0.91
C ASP A 386 76.92 60.79 0.02
N PHE A 387 77.60 60.61 -1.12
CA PHE A 387 77.42 59.43 -1.98
C PHE A 387 77.80 58.11 -1.29
N ARG A 388 78.75 58.09 -0.34
CA ARG A 388 79.09 56.89 0.45
C ARG A 388 77.97 56.51 1.42
N THR A 389 77.42 57.50 2.11
CA THR A 389 76.36 57.31 3.11
C THR A 389 75.09 56.73 2.48
N ILE A 390 74.79 57.07 1.22
CA ILE A 390 73.67 56.49 0.46
C ILE A 390 73.84 54.97 0.29
N ILE A 391 75.02 54.49 -0.10
CA ILE A 391 75.28 53.06 -0.33
C ILE A 391 75.19 52.24 0.97
N GLU A 392 75.71 52.75 2.09
CA GLU A 392 75.60 52.10 3.41
C GLU A 392 74.12 51.98 3.86
N GLY A 393 73.31 53.02 3.63
CA GLY A 393 71.89 53.01 3.94
C GLY A 393 71.08 52.00 3.12
N ILE A 394 71.39 51.86 1.82
CA ILE A 394 70.73 50.89 0.93
C ILE A 394 71.01 49.45 1.39
N ASN A 395 72.26 49.12 1.71
CA ASN A 395 72.63 47.78 2.19
C ASN A 395 71.86 47.37 3.46
N LYS A 396 71.78 48.28 4.45
CA LYS A 396 71.06 48.02 5.70
C LYS A 396 69.56 47.81 5.51
N THR A 397 68.97 48.50 4.54
CA THR A 397 67.56 48.35 4.17
C THR A 397 67.30 46.96 3.56
N LEU A 398 68.19 46.48 2.70
CA LEU A 398 68.11 45.13 2.12
C LEU A 398 68.22 44.03 3.19
N ASP A 399 69.14 44.16 4.15
CA ASP A 399 69.26 43.17 5.24
C ASP A 399 67.96 43.02 6.04
N SER A 400 67.26 44.12 6.27
CA SER A 400 66.02 44.17 7.05
C SER A 400 64.82 43.48 6.36
N VAL A 401 64.91 43.23 5.05
CA VAL A 401 63.86 42.58 4.24
C VAL A 401 64.26 41.16 3.86
N VAL A 402 65.52 40.95 3.46
CA VAL A 402 66.00 39.67 2.91
C VAL A 402 66.06 38.58 3.98
N ILE A 403 66.48 38.91 5.20
CA ILE A 403 66.64 37.92 6.28
C ILE A 403 65.30 37.27 6.64
N PRO A 404 64.20 38.01 6.91
CA PRO A 404 62.88 37.41 7.14
C PRO A 404 62.32 36.63 5.96
N VAL A 405 62.51 37.11 4.72
CA VAL A 405 62.03 36.43 3.51
C VAL A 405 62.72 35.09 3.31
N HIS A 406 64.04 35.03 3.50
CA HIS A 406 64.79 33.79 3.34
C HIS A 406 64.36 32.73 4.35
N GLU A 407 64.14 33.11 5.61
CA GLU A 407 63.62 32.19 6.63
C GLU A 407 62.23 31.65 6.25
N ALA A 408 61.33 32.52 5.76
CA ALA A 408 60.00 32.09 5.33
C ALA A 408 60.05 31.14 4.12
N MET A 409 61.03 31.31 3.22
CA MET A 409 61.27 30.37 2.12
C MET A 409 61.68 28.98 2.65
N GLU A 410 62.52 28.91 3.67
CA GLU A 410 62.94 27.62 4.27
C GLU A 410 61.79 26.92 4.99
N VAL A 411 60.96 27.65 5.74
CA VAL A 411 59.74 27.08 6.36
C VAL A 411 58.75 26.60 5.29
N SER A 412 58.52 27.40 4.25
CA SER A 412 57.63 27.03 3.14
C SER A 412 58.12 25.81 2.37
N LYS A 413 59.44 25.64 2.24
CA LYS A 413 60.05 24.44 1.65
C LYS A 413 59.82 23.20 2.51
N GLY A 414 59.85 23.36 3.84
CA GLY A 414 59.43 22.31 4.78
C GLY A 414 57.98 21.89 4.57
N TYR A 415 57.06 22.85 4.49
CA TYR A 415 55.64 22.57 4.24
C TYR A 415 55.39 21.89 2.88
N ALA A 416 56.11 22.30 1.84
CA ALA A 416 56.06 21.63 0.53
C ALA A 416 56.57 20.17 0.58
N GLY A 417 57.42 19.85 1.55
CA GLY A 417 57.90 18.50 1.84
C GLY A 417 57.02 17.71 2.82
N TYR A 418 55.81 18.18 3.11
CA TYR A 418 54.88 17.62 4.11
C TYR A 418 55.37 17.68 5.57
N ASP A 419 56.38 18.49 5.88
CA ASP A 419 56.89 18.73 7.24
C ASP A 419 56.26 19.99 7.84
N PHE A 420 55.07 19.83 8.39
CA PHE A 420 54.31 20.90 9.06
C PHE A 420 54.76 21.14 10.50
N THR A 421 55.81 20.46 10.98
CA THR A 421 56.44 20.75 12.28
C THR A 421 57.37 21.97 12.23
N ARG A 422 57.75 22.42 11.04
CA ARG A 422 58.64 23.58 10.83
C ARG A 422 58.02 24.89 11.29
N ARG A 423 58.83 25.72 11.94
CA ARG A 423 58.47 27.06 12.44
C ARG A 423 59.56 28.07 12.11
N MET A 424 59.20 29.34 12.01
CA MET A 424 60.11 30.45 11.76
C MET A 424 61.14 30.59 12.88
N ASN A 425 62.43 30.69 12.53
CA ASN A 425 63.53 30.79 13.47
C ASN A 425 63.42 32.00 14.42
N THR A 426 63.29 31.73 15.71
CA THR A 426 63.14 32.74 16.77
C THR A 426 64.40 33.55 17.06
N SER A 427 65.55 33.19 16.49
CA SER A 427 66.81 33.92 16.64
C SER A 427 66.89 35.18 15.76
N ILE A 428 65.99 35.33 14.78
CA ILE A 428 65.88 36.51 13.92
C ILE A 428 64.97 37.54 14.60
N ILE A 429 65.36 38.81 14.60
CA ILE A 429 64.57 39.89 15.19
C ILE A 429 63.50 40.35 14.18
N TYR A 430 62.26 39.91 14.40
CA TYR A 430 61.11 40.40 13.64
C TYR A 430 60.46 41.59 14.35
N SER A 431 60.33 42.73 13.65
CA SER A 431 59.70 43.95 14.16
C SER A 431 58.61 44.43 13.21
N GLY A 432 57.55 45.04 13.76
CA GLY A 432 56.42 45.53 12.96
C GLY A 432 55.71 44.40 12.22
N GLU A 433 55.45 44.60 10.93
CA GLU A 433 54.73 43.65 10.06
C GLU A 433 55.39 42.27 9.97
N TRP A 434 56.71 42.19 10.10
CA TRP A 434 57.43 40.91 10.11
C TRP A 434 57.05 39.99 11.26
N LYS A 435 56.63 40.55 12.42
CA LYS A 435 56.21 39.73 13.56
C LYS A 435 54.84 39.08 13.30
N ALA A 436 53.92 39.83 12.68
CA ALA A 436 52.63 39.31 12.27
C ALA A 436 52.80 38.23 11.19
N PHE A 437 53.74 38.41 10.26
CA PHE A 437 54.07 37.40 9.24
C PHE A 437 54.66 36.12 9.84
N GLN A 438 55.56 36.24 10.82
CA GLN A 438 56.10 35.09 11.57
C GLN A 438 54.95 34.26 12.18
N GLN A 439 54.05 34.91 12.91
CA GLN A 439 52.91 34.26 13.57
C GLN A 439 51.99 33.59 12.56
N ALA A 440 51.63 34.28 11.47
CA ALA A 440 50.75 33.73 10.45
C ALA A 440 51.32 32.45 9.80
N LEU A 441 52.64 32.41 9.53
CA LEU A 441 53.25 31.22 8.94
C LEU A 441 53.35 30.06 9.96
N ASP A 442 53.67 30.35 11.21
CA ASP A 442 53.69 29.35 12.29
C ASP A 442 52.30 28.77 12.58
N ASP A 443 51.26 29.61 12.55
CA ASP A 443 49.86 29.22 12.74
C ASP A 443 49.37 28.30 11.62
N VAL A 444 49.83 28.50 10.37
CA VAL A 444 49.56 27.55 9.27
C VAL A 444 50.10 26.17 9.60
N GLY A 445 51.34 26.08 10.10
CA GLY A 445 51.93 24.81 10.55
C GLY A 445 51.10 24.17 11.67
N HIS A 446 50.69 24.94 12.67
CA HIS A 446 49.88 24.42 13.78
C HIS A 446 48.51 23.89 13.32
N HIS A 447 47.76 24.69 12.56
CA HIS A 447 46.42 24.30 12.13
C HIS A 447 46.42 23.10 11.19
N VAL A 448 47.41 22.99 10.30
CA VAL A 448 47.53 21.83 9.41
C VAL A 448 47.93 20.58 10.22
N SER A 449 48.87 20.70 11.16
CA SER A 449 49.23 19.59 12.06
C SER A 449 48.05 19.09 12.89
N ASP A 450 47.28 20.00 13.48
CA ASP A 450 46.09 19.67 14.27
C ASP A 450 45.04 18.97 13.40
N ALA A 451 44.78 19.49 12.19
CA ALA A 451 43.81 18.91 11.27
C ALA A 451 44.20 17.48 10.86
N ILE A 452 45.46 17.23 10.52
CA ILE A 452 45.95 15.90 10.14
C ILE A 452 45.90 14.95 11.35
N SER A 453 46.29 15.40 12.54
CA SER A 453 46.19 14.60 13.76
C SER A 453 44.76 14.15 14.06
N ILE A 454 43.78 15.04 13.86
CA ILE A 454 42.35 14.70 13.99
C ILE A 454 41.97 13.66 12.93
N ILE A 455 42.38 13.83 11.67
CA ILE A 455 42.10 12.88 10.58
C ILE A 455 42.66 11.49 10.93
N THR A 456 43.92 11.39 11.36
CA THR A 456 44.54 10.12 11.75
C THR A 456 43.79 9.46 12.90
N SER A 457 43.38 10.22 13.91
CA SER A 457 42.56 9.70 15.01
C SER A 457 41.20 9.19 14.52
N GLN A 458 40.56 9.87 13.56
CA GLN A 458 39.27 9.43 13.02
C GLN A 458 39.39 8.19 12.13
N ILE A 459 40.51 8.01 11.43
CA ILE A 459 40.81 6.78 10.67
C ILE A 459 40.93 5.57 11.61
N ASP A 460 41.57 5.72 12.77
CA ASP A 460 41.65 4.65 13.77
C ASP A 460 40.26 4.25 14.32
N VAL A 461 39.42 5.24 14.64
CA VAL A 461 38.03 5.01 15.05
C VAL A 461 37.24 4.30 13.94
N LEU A 462 37.40 4.74 12.68
CA LEU A 462 36.76 4.13 11.53
C LEU A 462 37.18 2.67 11.35
N ASN A 463 38.48 2.36 11.45
CA ASN A 463 39.00 0.99 11.35
C ASN A 463 38.42 0.07 12.42
N LYS A 464 38.35 0.54 13.67
CA LYS A 464 37.71 -0.20 14.78
C LYS A 464 36.22 -0.46 14.51
N ALA A 465 35.49 0.57 14.06
CA ALA A 465 34.08 0.44 13.72
C ALA A 465 33.85 -0.55 12.57
N THR A 466 34.71 -0.52 11.55
CA THR A 466 34.66 -1.40 10.38
C THR A 466 34.91 -2.86 10.78
N ALA A 467 35.91 -3.11 11.64
CA ALA A 467 36.19 -4.45 12.18
C ALA A 467 35.01 -5.00 13.01
N GLN A 468 34.40 -4.16 13.85
CA GLN A 468 33.22 -4.54 14.64
C GLN A 468 32.01 -4.84 13.74
N ALA A 469 31.81 -4.04 12.70
CA ALA A 469 30.73 -4.25 11.74
C ALA A 469 30.94 -5.55 10.93
N SER A 470 32.16 -5.87 10.51
CA SER A 470 32.49 -7.17 9.89
C SER A 470 32.15 -8.37 10.79
N ALA A 471 32.47 -8.29 12.09
CA ALA A 471 32.11 -9.35 13.03
C ALA A 471 30.58 -9.50 13.16
N SER A 472 29.86 -8.38 13.24
CA SER A 472 28.39 -8.37 13.32
C SER A 472 27.74 -8.98 12.09
N ILE A 473 28.25 -8.68 10.88
CA ILE A 473 27.77 -9.29 9.62
C ILE A 473 27.92 -10.80 9.64
N LYS A 474 29.04 -11.33 10.15
CA LYS A 474 29.26 -12.77 10.23
C LYS A 474 28.25 -13.45 11.15
N ASP A 475 27.94 -12.83 12.28
CA ASP A 475 26.94 -13.35 13.23
C ASP A 475 25.53 -13.31 12.62
N ILE A 476 25.17 -12.20 11.94
CA ILE A 476 23.88 -12.08 11.25
C ILE A 476 23.77 -13.11 10.10
N SER A 477 24.84 -13.33 9.34
CA SER A 477 24.90 -14.32 8.26
C SER A 477 24.58 -15.73 8.76
N SER A 478 25.25 -16.12 9.86
CA SER A 478 25.02 -17.41 10.50
C SER A 478 23.60 -17.51 11.06
N GLY A 479 23.09 -16.43 11.67
CA GLY A 479 21.72 -16.33 12.16
C GLY A 479 20.68 -16.49 11.05
N SER A 480 20.90 -15.86 9.89
CA SER A 480 19.98 -15.95 8.74
C SER A 480 19.93 -17.37 8.17
N SER A 481 21.09 -18.02 8.05
CA SER A 481 21.16 -19.41 7.57
C SER A 481 20.43 -20.38 8.52
N LEU A 482 20.61 -20.22 9.84
CA LEU A 482 19.91 -21.01 10.85
C LEU A 482 18.39 -20.76 10.80
N LEU A 483 17.98 -19.50 10.62
CA LEU A 483 16.56 -19.15 10.49
C LEU A 483 15.90 -19.82 9.27
N ALA A 484 16.58 -19.85 8.13
CA ALA A 484 16.10 -20.55 6.94
C ALA A 484 15.92 -22.06 7.21
N GLU A 485 16.88 -22.69 7.89
CA GLU A 485 16.79 -24.12 8.27
C GLU A 485 15.63 -24.38 9.25
N ILE A 486 15.44 -23.52 10.26
CA ILE A 486 14.33 -23.63 11.20
C ILE A 486 13.00 -23.48 10.47
N ALA A 487 12.89 -22.51 9.56
CA ALA A 487 11.70 -22.29 8.76
C ALA A 487 11.36 -23.51 7.89
N GLN A 488 12.35 -24.12 7.22
CA GLN A 488 12.15 -25.36 6.46
C GLN A 488 11.62 -26.49 7.35
N ASN A 489 12.18 -26.65 8.55
CA ASN A 489 11.76 -27.66 9.52
C ASN A 489 10.33 -27.40 10.04
N VAL A 490 9.96 -26.15 10.28
CA VAL A 490 8.59 -25.78 10.69
C VAL A 490 7.60 -26.10 9.56
N SER A 491 7.94 -25.78 8.30
CA SER A 491 7.10 -26.12 7.15
C SER A 491 6.86 -27.64 7.05
N MET A 492 7.92 -28.44 7.16
CA MET A 492 7.84 -29.90 7.10
C MET A 492 6.99 -30.47 8.25
N LYS A 493 7.16 -29.95 9.47
CA LYS A 493 6.34 -30.36 10.63
C LYS A 493 4.89 -29.94 10.49
N ALA A 494 4.62 -28.79 9.88
CA ALA A 494 3.26 -28.35 9.60
C ALA A 494 2.58 -29.27 8.57
N GLU A 495 3.27 -29.66 7.49
CA GLU A 495 2.76 -30.66 6.55
C GLU A 495 2.45 -32.01 7.23
N GLN A 496 3.37 -32.52 8.05
CA GLN A 496 3.13 -33.71 8.87
C GLN A 496 1.94 -33.55 9.84
N GLY A 497 1.79 -32.36 10.43
CA GLY A 497 0.64 -32.02 11.26
C GLY A 497 -0.68 -32.08 10.48
N GLY A 498 -0.68 -31.62 9.23
CA GLY A 498 -1.83 -31.71 8.32
C GLY A 498 -2.24 -33.16 8.03
N GLU A 499 -1.28 -34.04 7.79
CA GLU A 499 -1.54 -35.48 7.63
C GLU A 499 -2.17 -36.09 8.89
N GLY A 500 -1.65 -35.73 10.07
CA GLY A 500 -2.19 -36.16 11.36
C GLY A 500 -3.64 -35.70 11.57
N LEU A 501 -3.96 -34.45 11.22
CA LEU A 501 -5.34 -33.93 11.29
C LEU A 501 -6.27 -34.65 10.33
N SER A 502 -5.81 -35.01 9.13
CA SER A 502 -6.59 -35.80 8.19
C SER A 502 -6.91 -37.20 8.73
N GLN A 503 -6.01 -37.82 9.50
CA GLN A 503 -6.30 -39.09 10.19
C GLN A 503 -7.34 -38.91 11.30
N ILE A 504 -7.24 -37.84 12.08
CA ILE A 504 -8.23 -37.54 13.13
C ILE A 504 -9.61 -37.31 12.50
N LEU A 505 -9.71 -36.57 11.39
CA LEU A 505 -10.98 -36.39 10.67
C LEU A 505 -11.63 -37.72 10.28
N ARG A 506 -10.85 -38.68 9.75
CA ARG A 506 -11.37 -40.02 9.44
C ARG A 506 -11.85 -40.74 10.69
N ALA A 507 -11.10 -40.67 11.79
CA ALA A 507 -11.53 -41.26 13.06
C ALA A 507 -12.81 -40.63 13.60
N MET A 508 -13.02 -39.32 13.41
CA MET A 508 -14.27 -38.63 13.78
C MET A 508 -15.45 -39.05 12.91
N GLU A 509 -15.22 -39.29 11.62
CA GLU A 509 -16.23 -39.82 10.71
C GLU A 509 -16.66 -41.25 11.10
N ASP A 510 -15.70 -42.11 11.43
CA ASP A 510 -15.98 -43.44 11.99
C ASP A 510 -16.74 -43.35 13.32
N LEU A 511 -16.40 -42.37 14.17
CA LEU A 511 -17.08 -42.15 15.45
C LEU A 511 -18.53 -41.67 15.24
N ALA A 512 -18.79 -40.84 14.23
CA ALA A 512 -20.14 -40.42 13.84
C ALA A 512 -21.00 -41.62 13.42
N VAL A 513 -20.43 -42.52 12.60
CA VAL A 513 -21.10 -43.77 12.20
C VAL A 513 -21.41 -44.63 13.43
N ASN A 514 -20.45 -44.81 14.34
CA ASN A 514 -20.66 -45.59 15.57
C ASN A 514 -21.75 -45.00 16.47
N VAL A 515 -21.82 -43.67 16.61
CA VAL A 515 -22.87 -43.00 17.38
C VAL A 515 -24.25 -43.23 16.75
N SER A 516 -24.34 -43.14 15.42
CA SER A 516 -25.57 -43.45 14.68
C SER A 516 -26.01 -44.90 14.89
N ASP A 517 -25.07 -45.85 14.85
CA ASP A 517 -25.34 -47.28 15.11
C ASP A 517 -25.85 -47.53 16.54
N VAL A 518 -25.24 -46.89 17.54
CA VAL A 518 -25.70 -46.96 18.94
C VAL A 518 -27.13 -46.42 19.06
N SER A 519 -27.43 -45.29 18.42
CA SER A 519 -28.78 -44.72 18.42
C SER A 519 -29.81 -45.69 17.80
N SER A 520 -29.47 -46.30 16.65
CA SER A 520 -30.34 -47.29 15.99
C SER A 520 -30.58 -48.52 16.87
N ARG A 521 -29.53 -49.09 17.46
CA ARG A 521 -29.63 -50.24 18.38
C ARG A 521 -30.46 -49.91 19.62
N THR A 522 -30.35 -48.69 20.13
CA THR A 522 -31.14 -48.23 21.28
C THR A 522 -32.63 -48.20 20.96
N ALA A 523 -33.00 -47.74 19.75
CA ALA A 523 -34.38 -47.79 19.28
C ALA A 523 -34.90 -49.24 19.16
N GLU A 524 -34.06 -50.14 18.65
CA GLU A 524 -34.39 -51.57 18.52
C GLU A 524 -34.61 -52.25 19.89
N VAL A 525 -33.75 -51.98 20.88
CA VAL A 525 -33.90 -52.50 22.25
C VAL A 525 -35.15 -51.94 22.92
N ASN A 526 -35.48 -50.66 22.70
CA ASN A 526 -36.73 -50.07 23.20
C ASN A 526 -37.97 -50.77 22.61
N GLN A 527 -37.95 -51.09 21.32
CA GLN A 527 -39.03 -51.84 20.68
C GLN A 527 -39.16 -53.25 21.29
N ILE A 528 -38.05 -53.98 21.42
CA ILE A 528 -38.03 -55.32 22.03
C ILE A 528 -38.53 -55.27 23.48
N SER A 529 -38.17 -54.23 24.23
CA SER A 529 -38.63 -54.02 25.60
C SER A 529 -40.15 -53.80 25.64
N SER A 530 -40.70 -52.98 24.75
CA SER A 530 -42.14 -52.77 24.61
C SER A 530 -42.89 -54.08 24.28
N ASP A 531 -42.36 -54.87 23.35
CA ASP A 531 -42.95 -56.15 22.95
C ASP A 531 -42.89 -57.17 24.11
N THR A 532 -41.78 -57.23 24.83
CA THR A 532 -41.60 -58.07 26.02
C THR A 532 -42.57 -57.68 27.13
N ASN A 533 -42.74 -56.38 27.39
CA ASN A 533 -43.70 -55.89 28.39
C ASN A 533 -45.14 -56.31 28.02
N THR A 534 -45.50 -56.23 26.74
CA THR A 534 -46.81 -56.65 26.24
C THR A 534 -47.02 -58.16 26.40
N LEU A 535 -46.01 -58.97 26.05
CA LEU A 535 -46.04 -60.42 26.23
C LEU A 535 -46.12 -60.83 27.69
N SER A 536 -45.36 -60.18 28.58
CA SER A 536 -45.40 -60.45 30.03
C SER A 536 -46.74 -60.08 30.65
N LYS A 537 -47.37 -58.98 30.25
CA LYS A 537 -48.75 -58.64 30.65
C LYS A 537 -49.75 -59.70 30.20
N LYS A 538 -49.61 -60.20 28.96
CA LYS A 538 -50.44 -61.29 28.45
C LYS A 538 -50.20 -62.60 29.21
N GLY A 539 -48.95 -62.92 29.53
CA GLY A 539 -48.57 -64.07 30.34
C GLY A 539 -49.14 -64.02 31.75
N SER A 540 -49.05 -62.86 32.41
CA SER A 540 -49.68 -62.58 33.70
C SER A 540 -51.20 -62.78 33.65
N ALA A 541 -51.88 -62.24 32.63
CA ALA A 541 -53.32 -62.41 32.46
C ALA A 541 -53.73 -63.90 32.31
N LEU A 542 -52.97 -64.68 31.54
CA LEU A 542 -53.21 -66.12 31.37
C LEU A 542 -52.96 -66.92 32.66
N ALA A 543 -51.89 -66.60 33.39
CA ALA A 543 -51.60 -67.22 34.68
C ALA A 543 -52.69 -66.90 35.72
N HIS A 544 -53.20 -65.67 35.72
CA HIS A 544 -54.32 -65.26 36.59
C HIS A 544 -55.60 -66.02 36.23
N GLN A 545 -55.88 -66.20 34.93
CA GLN A 545 -57.03 -67.00 34.49
C GLN A 545 -56.90 -68.47 34.92
N ALA A 546 -55.70 -69.05 34.83
CA ALA A 546 -55.44 -70.39 35.30
C ALA A 546 -55.57 -70.51 36.84
N GLU A 547 -55.15 -69.49 37.59
CA GLU A 547 -55.27 -69.45 39.06
C GLU A 547 -56.75 -69.47 39.48
N GLN A 548 -57.57 -68.69 38.78
CA GLN A 548 -59.03 -68.71 38.95
C GLN A 548 -59.62 -70.08 38.61
N GLY A 549 -59.16 -70.71 37.53
CA GLY A 549 -59.54 -72.09 37.18
C GLY A 549 -59.18 -73.10 38.28
N MET A 550 -58.01 -72.99 38.92
CA MET A 550 -57.64 -73.86 40.04
C MET A 550 -58.52 -73.65 41.27
N LYS A 551 -58.96 -72.42 41.55
CA LYS A 551 -59.95 -72.15 42.60
C LYS A 551 -61.28 -72.83 42.31
N GLU A 552 -61.76 -72.76 41.08
CA GLU A 552 -63.00 -73.43 40.66
C GLU A 552 -62.89 -74.95 40.78
N ILE A 553 -61.77 -75.54 40.34
CA ILE A 553 -61.51 -76.99 40.50
C ILE A 553 -61.43 -77.38 41.97
N THR A 554 -60.82 -76.56 42.83
CA THR A 554 -60.77 -76.82 44.28
C THR A 554 -62.19 -76.89 44.85
N SER A 555 -63.03 -75.90 44.52
CA SER A 555 -64.44 -75.88 44.97
C SER A 555 -65.23 -77.07 44.43
N SER A 556 -65.01 -77.48 43.18
CA SER A 556 -65.70 -78.63 42.59
C SER A 556 -65.27 -79.95 43.24
N THR A 557 -63.97 -80.09 43.56
CA THR A 557 -63.45 -81.28 44.24
C THR A 557 -64.01 -81.39 45.66
N ASP A 558 -64.08 -80.28 46.40
CA ASP A 558 -64.69 -80.25 47.73
C ASP A 558 -66.17 -80.73 47.72
N VAL A 559 -66.94 -80.33 46.70
CA VAL A 559 -68.32 -80.83 46.50
C VAL A 559 -68.35 -82.34 46.24
N VAL A 560 -67.45 -82.86 45.41
CA VAL A 560 -67.38 -84.31 45.12
C VAL A 560 -66.99 -85.09 46.36
N THR A 561 -66.02 -84.63 47.16
CA THR A 561 -65.66 -85.23 48.45
C THR A 561 -66.86 -85.31 49.39
N GLY A 562 -67.68 -84.25 49.44
CA GLY A 562 -68.94 -84.24 50.20
C GLY A 562 -69.92 -85.32 49.74
N LEU A 563 -70.16 -85.45 48.43
CA LEU A 563 -71.04 -86.47 47.86
C LEU A 563 -70.53 -87.91 48.12
N VAL A 564 -69.20 -88.12 48.05
CA VAL A 564 -68.59 -89.42 48.37
C VAL A 564 -68.84 -89.78 49.83
N HIS A 565 -68.73 -88.82 50.75
CA HIS A 565 -69.03 -89.02 52.16
C HIS A 565 -70.50 -89.37 52.41
N GLU A 566 -71.44 -88.70 51.72
CA GLU A 566 -72.86 -89.02 51.78
C GLU A 566 -73.15 -90.45 51.29
N ILE A 567 -72.51 -90.89 50.20
CA ILE A 567 -72.62 -92.27 49.70
C ILE A 567 -72.11 -93.28 50.73
N MET A 568 -70.97 -93.01 51.39
CA MET A 568 -70.45 -93.89 52.45
C MET A 568 -71.45 -94.03 53.61
N GLU A 569 -72.10 -92.93 54.00
CA GLU A 569 -73.11 -92.96 55.06
C GLU A 569 -74.33 -93.82 54.67
N GLU A 570 -74.84 -93.66 53.44
CA GLU A 570 -75.95 -94.47 52.91
C GLU A 570 -75.58 -95.96 52.78
N MET A 571 -74.35 -96.29 52.34
CA MET A 571 -73.86 -97.67 52.30
C MET A 571 -73.83 -98.29 53.71
N GLY A 572 -73.44 -97.52 54.73
CA GLY A 572 -73.50 -97.94 56.13
C GLY A 572 -74.93 -98.23 56.61
N LYS A 573 -75.93 -97.46 56.15
CA LYS A 573 -77.36 -97.72 56.43
C LYS A 573 -77.83 -98.99 55.75
N ILE A 574 -77.48 -99.20 54.48
CA ILE A 574 -77.84 -100.42 53.71
C ILE A 574 -77.20 -101.67 54.34
N SER A 575 -75.94 -101.61 54.75
CA SER A 575 -75.26 -102.71 55.46
C SER A 575 -76.03 -103.15 56.71
N LYS A 576 -76.47 -102.19 57.54
CA LYS A 576 -77.32 -102.46 58.72
C LYS A 576 -78.64 -103.13 58.36
N ILE A 577 -79.30 -102.67 57.29
CA ILE A 577 -80.55 -103.29 56.80
C ILE A 577 -80.30 -104.74 56.36
N SER A 578 -79.20 -104.99 55.63
CA SER A 578 -78.84 -106.34 55.17
C SER A 578 -78.62 -107.32 56.34
N LEU A 579 -77.97 -106.86 57.42
CA LEU A 579 -77.80 -107.64 58.65
C LEU A 579 -79.16 -108.00 59.28
N VAL A 580 -80.08 -107.03 59.37
CA VAL A 580 -81.44 -107.27 59.89
C VAL A 580 -82.20 -108.28 59.01
N ILE A 581 -82.07 -108.21 57.67
CA ILE A 581 -82.69 -109.19 56.76
C ILE A 581 -82.10 -110.59 56.99
N SER A 582 -80.79 -110.70 57.14
CA SER A 582 -80.11 -111.98 57.45
C SER A 582 -80.59 -112.57 58.78
N ASP A 583 -80.74 -111.74 59.81
CA ASP A 583 -81.28 -112.14 61.13
C ASP A 583 -82.74 -112.61 61.03
N ILE A 584 -83.59 -111.87 60.31
CA ILE A 584 -84.99 -112.26 60.07
C ILE A 584 -85.05 -113.59 59.30
N ALA A 585 -84.21 -113.76 58.28
CA ALA A 585 -84.14 -114.99 57.50
C ALA A 585 -83.68 -116.18 58.36
N SER A 586 -82.72 -115.98 59.26
CA SER A 586 -82.28 -116.99 60.23
C SER A 586 -83.40 -117.39 61.20
N GLN A 587 -84.14 -116.41 61.75
CA GLN A 587 -85.31 -116.64 62.59
C GLN A 587 -86.43 -117.37 61.83
N THR A 588 -86.69 -116.97 60.57
CA THR A 588 -87.71 -117.58 59.72
C THR A 588 -87.36 -119.03 59.39
N ASN A 589 -86.08 -119.33 59.11
CA ASN A 589 -85.58 -120.69 58.92
C ASN A 589 -85.77 -121.56 60.18
N LEU A 590 -85.54 -121.03 61.39
CA LEU A 590 -85.80 -121.73 62.65
C LEU A 590 -87.29 -121.97 62.91
N LEU A 591 -88.15 -120.98 62.64
CA LEU A 591 -89.60 -121.10 62.75
C LEU A 591 -90.15 -122.14 61.76
N ALA A 592 -89.70 -122.08 60.51
CA ALA A 592 -90.06 -123.03 59.46
C ALA A 592 -89.55 -124.44 59.76
N LEU A 593 -88.36 -124.58 60.34
CA LEU A 593 -87.84 -125.87 60.82
C LEU A 593 -88.71 -126.45 61.93
N ASN A 594 -89.08 -125.64 62.93
CA ASN A 594 -89.97 -126.07 64.02
C ASN A 594 -91.35 -126.47 63.48
N ALA A 595 -91.91 -125.70 62.55
CA ALA A 595 -93.17 -126.02 61.88
C ALA A 595 -93.08 -127.31 61.04
N ALA A 596 -91.97 -127.54 60.34
CA ALA A 596 -91.74 -128.77 59.57
C ALA A 596 -91.62 -130.00 60.48
N ILE A 597 -90.96 -129.87 61.65
CA ILE A 597 -90.86 -130.93 62.66
C ILE A 597 -92.25 -131.26 63.23
N GLU A 598 -93.03 -130.26 63.63
CA GLU A 598 -94.35 -130.48 64.22
C GLU A 598 -95.36 -131.01 63.19
N ALA A 599 -95.26 -130.56 61.93
CA ALA A 599 -96.03 -131.11 60.82
C ALA A 599 -95.66 -132.57 60.51
N ALA A 600 -94.38 -132.95 60.60
CA ALA A 600 -93.94 -134.35 60.50
C ALA A 600 -94.45 -135.21 61.67
N ARG A 601 -94.63 -134.61 62.85
CA ARG A 601 -95.15 -135.25 64.07
C ARG A 601 -96.64 -135.56 64.01
N ALA A 602 -97.41 -134.79 63.22
CA ALA A 602 -98.86 -134.94 63.03
C ALA A 602 -99.28 -136.02 62.00
N GLY A 603 -98.33 -136.76 61.41
CA GLY A 603 -98.63 -137.90 60.51
C GLY A 603 -99.35 -137.49 59.20
N GLU A 604 -100.29 -138.31 58.71
CA GLU A 604 -100.96 -138.08 57.41
C GLU A 604 -101.72 -136.74 57.32
N ALA A 605 -102.20 -136.16 58.44
CA ALA A 605 -102.89 -134.87 58.45
C ALA A 605 -101.97 -133.65 58.27
N GLY A 606 -100.66 -133.79 58.59
CA GLY A 606 -99.68 -132.71 58.54
C GLY A 606 -98.89 -132.59 57.23
N ARG A 607 -99.10 -133.52 56.28
CA ARG A 607 -98.31 -133.64 55.04
C ARG A 607 -98.28 -132.36 54.20
N GLY A 608 -99.42 -131.69 54.04
CA GLY A 608 -99.51 -130.42 53.30
C GLY A 608 -98.76 -129.27 53.99
N PHE A 609 -98.85 -129.20 55.32
CA PHE A 609 -98.14 -128.19 56.12
C PHE A 609 -96.62 -128.43 56.14
N ALA A 610 -96.17 -129.69 56.15
CA ALA A 610 -94.74 -130.02 56.10
C ALA A 610 -94.09 -129.57 54.78
N VAL A 611 -94.80 -129.68 53.65
CA VAL A 611 -94.33 -129.18 52.35
C VAL A 611 -94.19 -127.67 52.37
N VAL A 612 -95.22 -126.94 52.83
CA VAL A 612 -95.17 -125.47 52.94
C VAL A 612 -94.06 -125.02 53.90
N ALA A 613 -93.88 -125.68 55.03
CA ALA A 613 -92.82 -125.36 55.99
C ALA A 613 -91.41 -125.65 55.42
N SER A 614 -91.24 -126.72 54.63
CA SER A 614 -89.99 -126.98 53.93
C SER A 614 -89.70 -125.94 52.84
N GLU A 615 -90.74 -125.46 52.15
CA GLU A 615 -90.63 -124.40 51.14
C GLU A 615 -90.23 -123.07 51.80
N VAL A 616 -90.91 -122.68 52.89
CA VAL A 616 -90.57 -121.47 53.66
C VAL A 616 -89.16 -121.55 54.24
N LYS A 617 -88.72 -122.73 54.70
CA LYS A 617 -87.34 -122.97 55.15
C LYS A 617 -86.34 -122.74 54.01
N SER A 618 -86.64 -123.25 52.81
CA SER A 618 -85.81 -123.04 51.62
C SER A 618 -85.73 -121.56 51.24
N LEU A 619 -86.87 -120.86 51.17
CA LEU A 619 -86.92 -119.41 50.90
C LEU A 619 -86.17 -118.59 51.97
N ALA A 620 -86.24 -119.00 53.24
CA ALA A 620 -85.52 -118.35 54.33
C ALA A 620 -84.01 -118.55 54.21
N LEU A 621 -83.53 -119.75 53.85
CA LEU A 621 -82.12 -119.98 53.55
C LEU A 621 -81.65 -119.18 52.33
N GLU A 622 -82.46 -119.10 51.28
CA GLU A 622 -82.19 -118.31 50.08
C GLU A 622 -82.17 -116.80 50.35
N SER A 623 -83.08 -116.31 51.21
CA SER A 623 -83.12 -114.90 51.65
C SER A 623 -81.91 -114.54 52.49
N ARG A 624 -81.47 -115.45 53.38
CA ARG A 624 -80.25 -115.27 54.18
C ARG A 624 -79.03 -115.21 53.26
N GLN A 625 -78.90 -116.15 52.32
CA GLN A 625 -77.80 -116.14 51.35
C GLN A 625 -77.80 -114.87 50.50
N SER A 626 -78.97 -114.39 50.07
CA SER A 626 -79.10 -113.14 49.32
C SER A 626 -78.66 -111.93 50.16
N ALA A 627 -79.03 -111.88 51.44
CA ALA A 627 -78.61 -110.82 52.36
C ALA A 627 -77.09 -110.87 52.65
N GLU A 628 -76.49 -112.06 52.74
CA GLU A 628 -75.04 -112.23 52.83
C GLU A 628 -74.34 -111.72 51.57
N ASN A 629 -74.82 -112.09 50.38
CA ASN A 629 -74.28 -111.60 49.10
C ASN A 629 -74.40 -110.07 48.98
N ILE A 630 -75.52 -109.47 49.42
CA ILE A 630 -75.69 -108.00 49.48
C ILE A 630 -74.69 -107.40 50.45
N SER A 631 -74.49 -107.99 51.63
CA SER A 631 -73.52 -107.50 52.61
C SER A 631 -72.10 -107.48 52.04
N GLU A 632 -71.68 -108.55 51.33
CA GLU A 632 -70.38 -108.62 50.67
C GLU A 632 -70.25 -107.55 49.56
N MET A 633 -71.30 -107.33 48.76
CA MET A 633 -71.31 -106.25 47.77
C MET A 633 -71.19 -104.86 48.41
N ILE A 634 -71.89 -104.61 49.53
CA ILE A 634 -71.83 -103.32 50.25
C ILE A 634 -70.46 -103.12 50.90
N GLU A 635 -69.85 -104.16 51.44
CA GLU A 635 -68.47 -104.10 51.94
C GLU A 635 -67.50 -103.74 50.81
N GLY A 636 -67.64 -104.37 49.65
CA GLY A 636 -66.87 -104.04 48.44
C GLY A 636 -67.08 -102.60 47.95
N LEU A 637 -68.33 -102.09 47.97
CA LEU A 637 -68.64 -100.70 47.61
C LEU A 637 -68.11 -99.71 48.64
N THR A 638 -68.17 -100.03 49.93
CA THR A 638 -67.62 -99.20 51.01
C THR A 638 -66.13 -99.03 50.84
N LYS A 639 -65.40 -100.13 50.58
CA LYS A 639 -63.97 -100.07 50.29
C LYS A 639 -63.65 -99.21 49.06
N LYS A 640 -64.36 -99.41 47.95
CA LYS A 640 -64.16 -98.59 46.73
C LYS A 640 -64.49 -97.11 46.95
N THR A 641 -65.48 -96.80 47.79
CA THR A 641 -65.87 -95.42 48.09
C THR A 641 -64.85 -94.75 49.02
N GLN A 642 -64.25 -95.50 49.96
CA GLN A 642 -63.11 -95.04 50.75
C GLN A 642 -61.90 -94.76 49.84
N ASP A 643 -61.55 -95.68 48.94
CA ASP A 643 -60.46 -95.48 47.97
C ASP A 643 -60.70 -94.23 47.11
N ALA A 644 -61.96 -93.97 46.72
CA ALA A 644 -62.35 -92.75 46.00
C ALA A 644 -62.20 -91.48 46.85
N SER A 645 -62.60 -91.52 48.13
CA SER A 645 -62.41 -90.41 49.07
C SER A 645 -60.93 -90.07 49.27
N ASP A 646 -60.10 -91.08 49.53
CA ASP A 646 -58.66 -90.92 49.71
C ASP A 646 -57.99 -90.33 48.44
N THR A 647 -58.51 -90.70 47.27
CA THR A 647 -58.05 -90.14 45.99
C THR A 647 -58.48 -88.68 45.84
N MET A 648 -59.71 -88.32 46.22
CA MET A 648 -60.20 -86.93 46.18
C MET A 648 -59.44 -86.01 47.14
N ASP A 649 -59.12 -86.47 48.36
CA ASP A 649 -58.28 -85.71 49.29
C ASP A 649 -56.90 -85.41 48.71
N LYS A 650 -56.29 -86.40 48.03
CA LYS A 650 -55.04 -86.20 47.27
C LYS A 650 -55.24 -85.21 46.12
N SER A 651 -56.36 -85.27 45.40
CA SER A 651 -56.66 -84.31 44.32
C SER A 651 -56.75 -82.87 44.83
N VAL A 652 -57.39 -82.62 45.98
CA VAL A 652 -57.45 -81.29 46.61
C VAL A 652 -56.05 -80.75 46.90
N MET A 653 -55.16 -81.59 47.44
CA MET A 653 -53.77 -81.18 47.71
C MET A 653 -53.03 -80.77 46.43
N VAL A 654 -53.11 -81.59 45.38
CA VAL A 654 -52.42 -81.32 44.09
C VAL A 654 -52.96 -80.05 43.43
N VAL A 655 -54.26 -79.81 43.45
CA VAL A 655 -54.86 -78.59 42.87
C VAL A 655 -54.43 -77.34 43.64
N ARG A 656 -54.37 -77.40 44.98
CA ARG A 656 -53.85 -76.30 45.81
C ARG A 656 -52.39 -76.01 45.54
N GLU A 657 -51.58 -77.05 45.34
CA GLU A 657 -50.17 -76.89 44.94
C GLU A 657 -50.07 -76.22 43.57
N GLY A 658 -50.89 -76.63 42.60
CA GLY A 658 -51.00 -75.96 41.29
C GLY A 658 -51.40 -74.49 41.39
N GLY A 659 -52.35 -74.14 42.27
CA GLY A 659 -52.73 -72.76 42.56
C GLY A 659 -51.58 -71.93 43.13
N ARG A 660 -50.78 -72.49 44.06
CA ARG A 660 -49.58 -71.80 44.59
C ARG A 660 -48.54 -71.55 43.50
N ALA A 661 -48.26 -72.55 42.66
CA ALA A 661 -47.30 -72.41 41.56
C ALA A 661 -47.70 -71.33 40.57
N LEU A 662 -49.00 -71.18 40.29
CA LEU A 662 -49.52 -70.11 39.43
C LEU A 662 -49.38 -68.72 40.08
N ASN A 663 -49.56 -68.62 41.39
CA ASN A 663 -49.36 -67.36 42.10
C ASN A 663 -47.88 -66.93 42.10
N GLU A 664 -46.95 -67.87 42.28
CA GLU A 664 -45.51 -67.64 42.08
C GLU A 664 -45.20 -67.20 40.65
N THR A 665 -45.85 -67.82 39.66
CA THR A 665 -45.70 -67.45 38.24
C THR A 665 -46.16 -66.01 37.97
N LEU A 666 -47.25 -65.56 38.61
CA LEU A 666 -47.73 -64.17 38.52
C LEU A 666 -46.72 -63.18 39.08
N GLU A 667 -46.09 -63.50 40.21
CA GLU A 667 -45.06 -62.66 40.82
C GLU A 667 -43.85 -62.51 39.89
N VAL A 668 -43.41 -63.60 39.27
CA VAL A 668 -42.32 -63.58 38.27
C VAL A 668 -42.67 -62.70 37.08
N PHE A 669 -43.90 -62.77 36.53
CA PHE A 669 -44.30 -61.90 35.42
C PHE A 669 -44.28 -60.42 35.81
N ASN A 670 -44.70 -60.06 37.03
CA ASN A 670 -44.64 -58.68 37.52
C ASN A 670 -43.17 -58.20 37.65
N GLN A 671 -42.28 -59.04 38.17
CA GLN A 671 -40.85 -58.71 38.24
C GLN A 671 -40.23 -58.51 36.84
N ILE A 672 -40.66 -59.28 35.83
CA ILE A 672 -40.24 -59.08 34.43
C ILE A 672 -40.73 -57.73 33.91
N ILE A 673 -41.99 -57.35 34.17
CA ILE A 673 -42.55 -56.05 33.76
C ILE A 673 -41.71 -54.90 34.36
N ASP A 674 -41.41 -54.95 35.65
CA ASP A 674 -40.61 -53.92 36.32
C ASP A 674 -39.17 -53.85 35.79
N SER A 675 -38.56 -55.01 35.54
CA SER A 675 -37.21 -55.10 34.96
C SER A 675 -37.16 -54.51 33.54
N VAL A 676 -38.16 -54.83 32.72
CA VAL A 676 -38.27 -54.32 31.34
C VAL A 676 -38.51 -52.81 31.31
N ASN A 677 -39.34 -52.27 32.22
CA ASN A 677 -39.52 -50.82 32.36
C ASN A 677 -38.19 -50.13 32.74
N THR A 678 -37.40 -50.76 33.61
CA THR A 678 -36.07 -50.25 33.99
C THR A 678 -35.11 -50.25 32.80
N VAL A 679 -35.10 -51.32 31.99
CA VAL A 679 -34.31 -51.39 30.74
C VAL A 679 -34.70 -50.26 29.79
N SER A 680 -36.00 -50.02 29.59
CA SER A 680 -36.47 -48.93 28.72
C SER A 680 -36.02 -47.55 29.22
N LEU A 681 -36.09 -47.30 30.54
CA LEU A 681 -35.57 -46.06 31.13
C LEU A 681 -34.06 -45.90 30.91
N GLN A 682 -33.28 -46.97 31.04
CA GLN A 682 -31.84 -46.93 30.77
C GLN A 682 -31.53 -46.67 29.29
N MET A 683 -32.30 -47.27 28.38
CA MET A 683 -32.16 -47.01 26.93
C MET A 683 -32.45 -45.54 26.58
N ASP A 684 -33.41 -44.89 27.24
CA ASP A 684 -33.66 -43.45 27.07
C ASP A 684 -32.44 -42.59 27.48
N ASN A 685 -31.72 -42.99 28.53
CA ASN A 685 -30.47 -42.34 28.92
C ASN A 685 -29.32 -42.60 27.92
N VAL A 686 -29.24 -43.80 27.35
CA VAL A 686 -28.27 -44.13 26.28
C VAL A 686 -28.55 -43.31 25.02
N ALA A 687 -29.81 -43.14 24.64
CA ALA A 687 -30.20 -42.29 23.50
C ALA A 687 -29.75 -40.84 23.70
N LYS A 688 -30.02 -40.25 24.89
CA LYS A 688 -29.55 -38.89 25.23
C LYS A 688 -28.03 -38.76 25.19
N ALA A 689 -27.30 -39.77 25.68
CA ALA A 689 -25.85 -39.78 25.62
C ALA A 689 -25.33 -39.85 24.17
N ALA A 690 -25.98 -40.63 23.30
CA ALA A 690 -25.66 -40.71 21.88
C ALA A 690 -25.91 -39.37 21.16
N GLU A 691 -27.02 -38.68 21.45
CA GLU A 691 -27.28 -37.33 20.92
C GLU A 691 -26.20 -36.32 21.34
N GLN A 692 -25.79 -36.34 22.61
CA GLN A 692 -24.70 -35.51 23.11
C GLN A 692 -23.35 -35.83 22.44
N GLN A 693 -23.05 -37.11 22.21
CA GLN A 693 -21.86 -37.53 21.49
C GLN A 693 -21.89 -37.07 20.02
N ALA A 694 -23.05 -37.12 19.35
CA ALA A 694 -23.19 -36.62 17.99
C ALA A 694 -22.87 -35.13 17.89
N ALA A 695 -23.38 -34.32 18.84
CA ALA A 695 -23.07 -32.89 18.91
C ALA A 695 -21.56 -32.65 19.15
N ALA A 696 -20.95 -33.38 20.09
CA ALA A 696 -19.51 -33.28 20.36
C ALA A 696 -18.66 -33.67 19.15
N VAL A 697 -19.08 -34.69 18.38
CA VAL A 697 -18.40 -35.11 17.15
C VAL A 697 -18.40 -33.99 16.11
N GLN A 698 -19.53 -33.30 15.92
CA GLN A 698 -19.62 -32.16 15.00
C GLN A 698 -18.73 -30.99 15.44
N GLU A 699 -18.71 -30.67 16.74
CA GLU A 699 -17.89 -29.59 17.29
C GLU A 699 -16.39 -29.87 17.16
N ILE A 700 -15.96 -31.10 17.47
CA ILE A 700 -14.57 -31.53 17.29
C ILE A 700 -14.18 -31.50 15.81
N THR A 701 -15.06 -31.95 14.92
CA THR A 701 -14.82 -31.91 13.47
C THR A 701 -14.61 -30.49 12.96
N ALA A 702 -15.44 -29.55 13.41
CA ALA A 702 -15.29 -28.12 13.09
C ALA A 702 -13.97 -27.56 13.64
N SER A 703 -13.62 -27.91 14.88
CA SER A 703 -12.37 -27.49 15.52
C SER A 703 -11.14 -28.02 14.76
N ILE A 704 -11.18 -29.27 14.29
CA ILE A 704 -10.10 -29.85 13.50
C ILE A 704 -9.94 -29.11 12.16
N HIS A 705 -11.04 -28.70 11.52
CA HIS A 705 -10.97 -27.92 10.29
C HIS A 705 -10.30 -26.55 10.49
N GLU A 706 -10.59 -25.89 11.61
CA GLU A 706 -9.94 -24.63 12.00
C GLU A 706 -8.44 -24.83 12.28
N VAL A 707 -8.08 -25.87 13.05
CA VAL A 707 -6.68 -26.23 13.31
C VAL A 707 -5.95 -26.58 12.01
N ASN A 708 -6.60 -27.27 11.07
CA ASN A 708 -6.00 -27.58 9.77
C ASN A 708 -5.71 -26.31 8.94
N THR A 709 -6.59 -25.32 9.02
CA THR A 709 -6.38 -24.01 8.40
C THR A 709 -5.18 -23.29 9.02
N LEU A 710 -5.05 -23.32 10.36
CA LEU A 710 -3.91 -22.75 11.08
C LEU A 710 -2.59 -23.46 10.74
N VAL A 711 -2.59 -24.78 10.65
CA VAL A 711 -1.40 -25.57 10.27
C VAL A 711 -0.98 -25.26 8.84
N SER A 712 -1.93 -25.15 7.91
CA SER A 712 -1.66 -24.71 6.53
C SER A 712 -1.10 -23.28 6.48
N GLY A 713 -1.64 -22.37 7.30
CA GLY A 713 -1.11 -21.01 7.47
C GLY A 713 0.33 -21.01 8.00
N THR A 714 0.61 -21.83 9.01
CA THR A 714 1.96 -21.99 9.59
C THR A 714 2.97 -22.47 8.56
N ALA A 715 2.60 -23.43 7.70
CA ALA A 715 3.46 -23.90 6.62
C ALA A 715 3.79 -22.75 5.64
N LYS A 716 2.79 -21.94 5.28
CA LYS A 716 2.96 -20.79 4.38
C LYS A 716 3.86 -19.71 5.00
N ASP A 717 3.66 -19.39 6.28
CA ASP A 717 4.47 -18.39 7.01
C ASP A 717 5.92 -18.86 7.18
N ALA A 718 6.13 -20.17 7.34
CA ALA A 718 7.45 -20.76 7.37
C ALA A 718 8.16 -20.63 6.00
N VAL A 719 7.47 -20.92 4.89
CA VAL A 719 8.03 -20.69 3.54
C VAL A 719 8.37 -19.21 3.33
N ALA A 720 7.51 -18.29 3.76
CA ALA A 720 7.80 -16.85 3.67
C ALA A 720 9.01 -16.44 4.54
N SER A 721 9.16 -17.02 5.72
CA SER A 721 10.32 -16.79 6.60
C SER A 721 11.63 -17.30 5.98
N ALA A 722 11.61 -18.47 5.33
CA ALA A 722 12.76 -19.00 4.62
C ALA A 722 13.18 -18.06 3.48
N ALA A 723 12.23 -17.58 2.67
CA ALA A 723 12.50 -16.63 1.60
C ALA A 723 13.07 -15.30 2.13
N ALA A 724 12.52 -14.76 3.23
CA ALA A 724 13.06 -13.55 3.86
C ALA A 724 14.48 -13.75 4.40
N SER A 725 14.82 -14.94 4.90
CA SER A 725 16.18 -15.28 5.31
C SER A 725 17.15 -15.41 4.13
N GLU A 726 16.71 -15.91 2.99
CA GLU A 726 17.50 -15.91 1.75
C GLU A 726 17.75 -14.47 1.25
N GLU A 727 16.73 -13.61 1.24
CA GLU A 727 16.90 -12.19 0.90
C GLU A 727 17.84 -11.47 1.88
N ALA A 728 17.72 -11.76 3.18
CA ALA A 728 18.62 -11.22 4.19
C ALA A 728 20.07 -11.69 3.94
N ALA A 729 20.29 -12.94 3.55
CA ALA A 729 21.62 -13.42 3.18
C ALA A 729 22.22 -12.65 2.00
N ALA A 730 21.42 -12.37 0.96
CA ALA A 730 21.86 -11.54 -0.17
C ALA A 730 22.18 -10.10 0.24
N ALA A 731 21.38 -9.50 1.14
CA ALA A 731 21.65 -8.16 1.66
C ALA A 731 22.94 -8.12 2.50
N ILE A 732 23.19 -9.15 3.31
CA ILE A 732 24.42 -9.32 4.11
C ILE A 732 25.65 -9.37 3.21
N ASP A 733 25.60 -10.11 2.10
CA ASP A 733 26.70 -10.16 1.13
C ASP A 733 26.99 -8.76 0.55
N GLN A 734 25.95 -8.00 0.23
CA GLN A 734 26.10 -6.62 -0.27
C GLN A 734 26.70 -5.68 0.78
N ILE A 735 26.29 -5.78 2.05
CA ILE A 735 26.88 -4.99 3.14
C ILE A 735 28.34 -5.40 3.37
N SER A 736 28.64 -6.70 3.30
CA SER A 736 30.01 -7.21 3.42
C SER A 736 30.94 -6.59 2.37
N GLU A 737 30.47 -6.48 1.13
CA GLU A 737 31.20 -5.78 0.05
C GLU A 737 31.41 -4.29 0.35
N GLN A 738 30.38 -3.59 0.83
CA GLN A 738 30.48 -2.18 1.21
C GLN A 738 31.48 -1.95 2.36
N ILE A 739 31.48 -2.82 3.36
CA ILE A 739 32.46 -2.77 4.45
C ILE A 739 33.88 -2.99 3.94
N ALA A 740 34.09 -3.95 3.04
CA ALA A 740 35.39 -4.16 2.41
C ALA A 740 35.86 -2.92 1.64
N GLN A 741 34.94 -2.22 0.97
CA GLN A 741 35.24 -0.97 0.27
C GLN A 741 35.61 0.16 1.24
N VAL A 742 34.87 0.33 2.34
CA VAL A 742 35.18 1.33 3.38
C VAL A 742 36.53 1.04 4.02
N HIS A 743 36.83 -0.24 4.31
CA HIS A 743 38.11 -0.65 4.85
C HIS A 743 39.28 -0.26 3.93
N LYS A 744 39.13 -0.51 2.63
CA LYS A 744 40.13 -0.12 1.61
C LYS A 744 40.32 1.39 1.53
N VAL A 745 39.26 2.19 1.67
CA VAL A 745 39.36 3.66 1.71
C VAL A 745 40.10 4.12 2.96
N ALA A 746 39.80 3.54 4.12
CA ALA A 746 40.48 3.86 5.37
C ALA A 746 41.98 3.52 5.32
N GLU A 747 42.35 2.38 4.73
CA GLU A 747 43.75 1.97 4.52
C GLU A 747 44.51 2.93 3.60
N ASN A 748 43.89 3.34 2.49
CA ASN A 748 44.47 4.35 1.58
C ASN A 748 44.66 5.70 2.29
N LEU A 749 43.66 6.16 3.05
CA LEU A 749 43.76 7.40 3.82
C LEU A 749 44.86 7.32 4.87
N ASN A 750 44.99 6.18 5.56
CA ASN A 750 46.06 5.98 6.54
C ASN A 750 47.44 6.13 5.88
N THR A 751 47.64 5.47 4.73
CA THR A 751 48.88 5.53 3.94
C THR A 751 49.20 6.96 3.47
N GLU A 752 48.19 7.74 3.06
CA GLU A 752 48.39 9.14 2.68
C GLU A 752 48.72 10.02 3.88
N THR A 753 48.07 9.82 5.03
CA THR A 753 48.37 10.60 6.24
C THR A 753 49.76 10.33 6.82
N GLU A 754 50.31 9.12 6.63
CA GLU A 754 51.68 8.77 7.06
C GLU A 754 52.78 9.55 6.32
N LYS A 755 52.47 10.15 5.16
CA LYS A 755 53.43 11.01 4.43
C LYS A 755 53.66 12.36 5.11
N PHE A 756 52.74 12.78 5.99
CA PHE A 756 52.80 14.06 6.67
C PHE A 756 53.56 13.94 8.00
N SER A 757 54.51 14.84 8.23
CA SER A 757 55.14 15.03 9.53
C SER A 757 54.45 16.21 10.21
N VAL A 758 53.67 15.91 11.25
CA VAL A 758 52.77 16.86 11.92
C VAL A 758 53.01 16.98 13.40
#